data_AF-A0A2H0NJB7-F1
#
_entry.id   AF-A0A2H0NJB7-F1
#
_cell.length_a   1.000
_cell.length_b   1.000
_cell.length_c   1.000
_cell.angle_alpha   90.00
_cell.angle_beta   90.00
_cell.angle_gamma   90.00
#
_symmetry.space_group_name_H-M   'P 1'
#
loop_
_entity.id
_entity.type
_entity.pdbx_description
1 polymer ?
#
loop_
_entity_poly.entity_id
_entity_poly.type
_entity_poly.pdbx_seq_one_letter_code
_entity_poly.pdbx_strand_id
1 'polypeptide(L)'
;NQSIAASQEFTVHKGGLYVGLRPVSYANQSGKEARVEMVTVDLKGSEVPNTPVSIEFYKRTWETVREKNPDDGIFYYTSKPSDSLVTSMVVTTDSLGRGIASFTPQEGGTYKVIGKVTDKDGNQNTSGSFLWVSGYGFSTVRENNDRIVLVTDKRDYLVGENLSVFVASPFASDSAKTLLTVERGSVLDYKIVDTSDSSNNFTMSVPPKYTPNAFIGAVLVKGGNQVKKPVEFKMGYTEIKVTDKKQQIDVRITTDKKKYKPKDTLKATIETKDLLGHPISTELAVGLVDRAVWDLSNIELPDIYKTFYQPRNLEVSTSQLLTISIDRINANTNLGAKGGSGGGCFTGDTPILMQGGIYRNIKDVKVGDVVLTRESENSSKLIEAKVTKTYKHDVDQYLIINGELRVTPVHRLYVNRKWIIAGEVEVGDYLLDRNNQLIKVFSIEQTRGDFAVYNLEIEKYRTYFAGNIYVHNQKGGNDSSRSDFPDTAYWNPTHKTNNEGKAEVEIPLPDNLTTWRLAAIANSKEAAFGSKVSEVTVSRDVLIRPFLPRFLSIGDEAKLGAIVVNTSGDTQTLTAKIESDGLQITDEKSKQLVLADGAQEKLTWVTVANNVASAKIRLVVEGADKTTQDAVEMTLPIKSYSVPEVVATSGQAKDTASEEIVLPKELDPMQGAASVSFSPSLGSDSINALPYLLTYPYYCTEQITSRLLPAVFVHRILQNAKIDKSGLLETKQLVDVINDGIQRLNNQQHADGGWGWWIEYESDTFLTAYAFLALSEAKMDNFTVADQTLKRAQNYLESQLSRGGKELSLYTQAYILYVLKERNVNLSSYASNLFDRRFELSLEGRSYLALAMKDISGMDSKAKRLYAELISLGKKTATTTHWEEPKSDYRIMGSNTTATASILEAITRFDKNNPLIPEVVRYLMSIRTDNHWLTTRDTAAVIKAISSQLLGKGDQKVNENYRLELNGKILKEGKFTKDDLLKLQEYVISISDFNIGGESNLRITKSGEGNLYYNINLKYYLPFTEIKPLEQGMVVVREFVDSKGHILPIDTINENSESWVRLIIVAPEERHFVVIEDILPAGLESVNESLKNVSVLNKERPILKEEGNQLLYFEHKEYHDDRTTLFANYLPAGVYEISYRVRATTPGRYHHPPAQAYQMYIPDVSGHSEGGWLVVK
;
A
#
# COMPACT_ATOMS: atom_id res chain seq x y z
N ASN A 1 20.70 18.76 -8.37
CA ASN A 1 19.88 19.01 -7.16
C ASN A 1 18.53 18.32 -7.32
N GLN A 2 17.97 17.67 -6.29
CA GLN A 2 16.54 17.31 -6.33
C GLN A 2 15.73 18.59 -6.04
N SER A 3 14.80 18.96 -6.93
CA SER A 3 13.99 20.17 -6.76
C SER A 3 12.90 19.96 -5.70
N ILE A 4 12.80 20.86 -4.73
CA ILE A 4 11.60 20.97 -3.89
C ILE A 4 10.74 22.07 -4.50
N ALA A 5 9.47 21.77 -4.78
CA ALA A 5 8.50 22.71 -5.32
C ALA A 5 7.47 23.10 -4.25
N ALA A 6 7.02 24.36 -4.27
CA ALA A 6 6.09 24.91 -3.27
C ALA A 6 5.18 25.99 -3.88
N SER A 7 4.03 26.22 -3.24
CA SER A 7 3.06 27.26 -3.57
C SER A 7 2.58 27.96 -2.29
N GLN A 8 1.98 29.14 -2.43
CA GLN A 8 1.53 29.96 -1.29
C GLN A 8 0.29 30.80 -1.65
N GLU A 9 -0.70 30.80 -0.76
CA GLU A 9 -1.90 31.64 -0.85
C GLU A 9 -1.80 32.87 0.08
N PHE A 10 -2.62 33.88 -0.15
CA PHE A 10 -2.62 35.13 0.64
C PHE A 10 -4.02 35.73 0.79
N THR A 11 -4.38 36.11 2.02
CA THR A 11 -5.67 36.74 2.34
C THR A 11 -5.65 38.24 2.05
N VAL A 12 -6.66 38.74 1.35
CA VAL A 12 -6.84 40.17 1.07
C VAL A 12 -7.92 40.76 1.98
N HIS A 13 -7.54 41.70 2.84
CA HIS A 13 -8.45 42.38 3.76
C HIS A 13 -8.94 43.71 3.18
N LYS A 14 -10.20 44.07 3.46
CA LYS A 14 -10.82 45.33 2.99
C LYS A 14 -10.43 46.56 3.84
N GLY A 15 -10.01 46.33 5.08
CA GLY A 15 -9.59 47.37 6.03
C GLY A 15 -8.98 46.74 7.27
N GLY A 16 -8.14 47.49 7.99
CA GLY A 16 -7.31 47.02 9.10
C GLY A 16 -8.03 46.72 10.42
N LEU A 17 -9.33 47.03 10.51
CA LEU A 17 -10.15 46.98 11.72
C LEU A 17 -11.52 46.36 11.42
N TYR A 18 -11.92 45.37 12.20
CA TYR A 18 -13.19 44.63 12.06
C TYR A 18 -14.04 44.74 13.32
N VAL A 19 -15.34 44.48 13.19
CA VAL A 19 -16.27 44.35 14.32
C VAL A 19 -17.00 43.00 14.25
N GLY A 20 -16.98 42.23 15.34
CA GLY A 20 -17.85 41.07 15.54
C GLY A 20 -19.13 41.47 16.27
N LEU A 21 -20.26 40.85 15.97
CA LEU A 21 -21.54 41.05 16.65
C LEU A 21 -22.13 39.73 17.17
N ARG A 22 -22.64 39.75 18.42
CA ARG A 22 -23.26 38.59 19.06
C ARG A 22 -24.50 39.01 19.88
N PRO A 23 -25.72 38.70 19.43
CA PRO A 23 -26.91 38.83 20.28
C PRO A 23 -26.72 38.05 21.59
N VAL A 24 -27.05 38.68 22.73
CA VAL A 24 -26.98 38.05 24.07
C VAL A 24 -28.00 36.90 24.18
N SER A 25 -29.11 37.03 23.46
CA SER A 25 -29.99 35.93 23.09
C SER A 25 -30.47 36.15 21.66
N TYR A 26 -30.53 35.09 20.86
CA TYR A 26 -31.22 35.13 19.57
C TYR A 26 -32.75 35.20 19.74
N ALA A 27 -33.31 34.71 20.85
CA ALA A 27 -34.75 34.78 21.16
C ALA A 27 -35.06 35.79 22.27
N ASN A 28 -35.88 36.80 21.96
CA ASN A 28 -36.22 37.94 22.81
C ASN A 28 -37.75 38.11 22.91
N GLN A 29 -38.23 39.12 23.64
CA GLN A 29 -39.67 39.38 23.84
C GLN A 29 -39.99 40.88 23.69
N SER A 30 -41.13 41.20 23.07
CA SER A 30 -41.59 42.58 22.89
C SER A 30 -41.81 43.28 24.23
N GLY A 31 -41.37 44.52 24.36
CA GLY A 31 -41.41 45.29 25.61
C GLY A 31 -40.31 44.92 26.62
N LYS A 32 -39.42 43.98 26.30
CA LYS A 32 -38.18 43.72 27.06
C LYS A 32 -36.96 44.17 26.26
N GLU A 33 -35.89 44.51 26.97
CA GLU A 33 -34.62 44.91 26.36
C GLU A 33 -33.97 43.72 25.65
N ALA A 34 -33.67 43.88 24.36
CA ALA A 34 -32.83 42.99 23.57
C ALA A 34 -31.41 43.58 23.50
N ARG A 35 -30.40 42.76 23.78
CA ARG A 35 -29.00 43.19 23.90
C ARG A 35 -28.09 42.47 22.89
N VAL A 36 -27.13 43.20 22.34
CA VAL A 36 -26.15 42.71 21.36
C VAL A 36 -24.76 43.13 21.82
N GLU A 37 -23.92 42.15 22.12
CA GLU A 37 -22.50 42.34 22.33
C GLU A 37 -21.81 42.63 21.00
N MET A 38 -20.74 43.43 21.07
CA MET A 38 -19.80 43.66 19.98
C MET A 38 -18.37 43.54 20.48
N VAL A 39 -17.46 43.19 19.58
CA VAL A 39 -16.01 43.24 19.81
C VAL A 39 -15.32 43.84 18.60
N THR A 40 -14.37 44.74 18.80
CA THR A 40 -13.56 45.35 17.74
C THR A 40 -12.18 44.71 17.72
N VAL A 41 -11.69 44.29 16.54
CA VAL A 41 -10.44 43.51 16.39
C VAL A 41 -9.60 43.94 15.19
N ASP A 42 -8.27 43.80 15.30
CA ASP A 42 -7.32 44.04 14.21
C ASP A 42 -7.21 42.85 13.24
N LEU A 43 -6.35 42.97 12.22
CA LEU A 43 -6.07 41.90 11.24
C LEU A 43 -5.49 40.61 11.85
N LYS A 44 -5.01 40.64 13.10
CA LYS A 44 -4.49 39.49 13.84
C LYS A 44 -5.52 38.90 14.81
N GLY A 45 -6.74 39.45 14.85
CA GLY A 45 -7.78 39.07 15.81
C GLY A 45 -7.56 39.63 17.22
N SER A 46 -6.66 40.59 17.40
CA SER A 46 -6.38 41.23 18.70
C SER A 46 -7.45 42.26 19.01
N GLU A 47 -7.98 42.26 20.23
CA GLU A 47 -9.03 43.21 20.65
C GLU A 47 -8.51 44.66 20.65
N VAL A 48 -9.23 45.56 19.98
CA VAL A 48 -8.90 46.98 19.81
C VAL A 48 -9.84 47.82 20.68
N PRO A 49 -9.34 48.49 21.74
CA PRO A 49 -10.17 49.22 22.69
C PRO A 49 -10.66 50.58 22.18
N ASN A 50 -11.59 51.20 22.92
CA ASN A 50 -12.03 52.59 22.73
C ASN A 50 -12.51 52.93 21.29
N THR A 51 -13.02 51.94 20.56
CA THR A 51 -13.35 52.08 19.13
C THR A 51 -14.83 52.41 18.95
N PRO A 52 -15.20 53.49 18.22
CA PRO A 52 -16.59 53.81 17.93
C PRO A 52 -17.17 52.87 16.88
N VAL A 53 -18.19 52.10 17.27
CA VAL A 53 -18.96 51.22 16.37
C VAL A 53 -20.33 51.82 16.14
N SER A 54 -20.71 52.00 14.87
CA SER A 54 -22.09 52.34 14.51
C SER A 54 -22.93 51.07 14.44
N ILE A 55 -23.97 50.99 15.26
CA ILE A 55 -24.92 49.87 15.34
C ILE A 55 -26.28 50.34 14.82
N GLU A 56 -26.84 49.58 13.88
CA GLU A 56 -28.14 49.84 13.25
C GLU A 56 -29.06 48.63 13.43
N PHE A 57 -30.22 48.83 14.05
CA PHE A 57 -31.26 47.82 14.23
C PHE A 57 -32.38 48.05 13.22
N TYR A 58 -32.65 47.05 12.38
CA TYR A 58 -33.73 47.05 11.39
C TYR A 58 -34.79 46.01 11.78
N LYS A 59 -36.09 46.31 11.60
CA LYS A 59 -37.14 45.28 11.60
C LYS A 59 -37.24 44.71 10.19
N ARG A 60 -37.25 43.39 10.07
CA ARG A 60 -37.55 42.69 8.82
C ARG A 60 -39.03 42.33 8.78
N THR A 61 -39.74 42.88 7.81
CA THR A 61 -41.06 42.41 7.38
C THR A 61 -40.94 41.60 6.09
N TRP A 62 -41.97 40.83 5.76
CA TRP A 62 -42.02 40.01 4.55
C TRP A 62 -43.24 40.38 3.71
N GLU A 63 -43.02 41.09 2.61
CA GLU A 63 -44.05 41.45 1.65
C GLU A 63 -44.38 40.20 0.83
N THR A 64 -45.51 39.57 1.17
CA THR A 64 -45.95 38.29 0.61
C THR A 64 -47.07 38.52 -0.40
N VAL A 65 -46.80 38.31 -1.69
CA VAL A 65 -47.81 38.32 -2.75
C VAL A 65 -48.20 36.90 -3.14
N ARG A 66 -49.47 36.70 -3.54
CA ARG A 66 -49.97 35.41 -4.03
C ARG A 66 -50.00 35.43 -5.55
N GLU A 67 -49.01 34.80 -6.15
CA GLU A 67 -48.87 34.69 -7.60
C GLU A 67 -49.53 33.39 -8.10
N LYS A 68 -49.94 33.38 -9.37
CA LYS A 68 -50.50 32.19 -10.04
C LYS A 68 -49.51 31.79 -11.12
N ASN A 69 -49.02 30.56 -11.06
CA ASN A 69 -48.14 30.03 -12.11
C ASN A 69 -48.92 29.97 -13.44
N PRO A 70 -48.41 30.56 -14.54
CA PRO A 70 -49.11 30.55 -15.83
C PRO A 70 -49.34 29.13 -16.38
N ASP A 71 -48.40 28.21 -16.15
CA ASP A 71 -48.29 26.96 -16.89
C ASP A 71 -49.15 25.81 -16.30
N ASP A 72 -49.24 25.70 -14.97
CA ASP A 72 -50.06 24.70 -14.26
C ASP A 72 -51.30 25.30 -13.55
N GLY A 73 -51.36 26.63 -13.44
CA GLY A 73 -52.42 27.37 -12.77
C GLY A 73 -52.43 27.33 -11.24
N ILE A 74 -51.43 26.74 -10.60
CA ILE A 74 -51.28 26.63 -9.14
C ILE A 74 -50.89 27.99 -8.55
N PHE A 75 -51.38 28.29 -7.35
CA PHE A 75 -51.03 29.51 -6.63
C PHE A 75 -49.86 29.29 -5.66
N TYR A 76 -48.78 30.05 -5.84
CA TYR A 76 -47.65 30.10 -4.92
C TYR A 76 -47.55 31.48 -4.24
N TYR A 77 -46.76 31.57 -3.18
CA TYR A 77 -46.52 32.82 -2.45
C TYR A 77 -45.08 33.29 -2.65
N THR A 78 -44.90 34.45 -3.26
CA THR A 78 -43.59 35.10 -3.41
C THR A 78 -43.43 36.10 -2.27
N SER A 79 -42.38 35.91 -1.46
CA SER A 79 -42.11 36.75 -0.28
C SER A 79 -40.81 37.53 -0.47
N LYS A 80 -40.87 38.86 -0.41
CA LYS A 80 -39.68 39.73 -0.45
C LYS A 80 -39.40 40.31 0.94
N PRO A 81 -38.14 40.28 1.43
CA PRO A 81 -37.79 40.89 2.71
C PRO A 81 -37.67 42.41 2.57
N SER A 82 -38.28 43.13 3.51
CA SER A 82 -38.18 44.59 3.63
C SER A 82 -37.55 44.92 4.98
N ASP A 83 -36.38 45.56 4.98
CA ASP A 83 -35.61 45.92 6.18
C ASP A 83 -35.83 47.41 6.52
N SER A 84 -36.69 47.73 7.49
CA SER A 84 -36.94 49.11 7.94
C SER A 84 -36.10 49.46 9.17
N LEU A 85 -35.40 50.61 9.16
CA LEU A 85 -34.58 51.03 10.31
C LEU A 85 -35.47 51.38 11.51
N VAL A 86 -35.18 50.78 12.66
CA VAL A 86 -35.91 50.96 13.93
C VAL A 86 -35.17 51.92 14.85
N THR A 87 -33.86 51.75 14.96
CA THR A 87 -32.98 52.65 15.73
C THR A 87 -31.53 52.47 15.30
N SER A 88 -30.71 53.50 15.53
CA SER A 88 -29.27 53.49 15.26
C SER A 88 -28.54 54.23 16.37
N MET A 89 -27.38 53.73 16.78
CA MET A 89 -26.58 54.27 17.87
C MET A 89 -25.08 54.10 17.59
N VAL A 90 -24.25 54.92 18.21
CA VAL A 90 -22.79 54.71 18.24
C VAL A 90 -22.43 54.22 19.64
N VAL A 91 -21.81 53.05 19.71
CA VAL A 91 -21.27 52.48 20.95
C VAL A 91 -19.75 52.48 20.83
N THR A 92 -19.07 53.17 21.73
CA THR A 92 -17.62 53.08 21.87
C THR A 92 -17.29 51.84 22.69
N THR A 93 -16.39 51.00 22.19
CA THR A 93 -15.94 49.81 22.94
C THR A 93 -15.06 50.18 24.13
N ASP A 94 -15.01 49.31 25.13
CA ASP A 94 -14.30 49.50 26.40
C ASP A 94 -12.78 49.28 26.26
N SER A 95 -12.07 49.21 27.40
CA SER A 95 -10.63 48.93 27.47
C SER A 95 -10.24 47.50 27.07
N LEU A 96 -11.21 46.62 26.82
CA LEU A 96 -11.04 45.26 26.29
C LEU A 96 -11.57 45.15 24.85
N GLY A 97 -11.89 46.27 24.18
CA GLY A 97 -12.43 46.25 22.82
C GLY A 97 -13.85 45.70 22.72
N ARG A 98 -14.61 45.64 23.82
CA ARG A 98 -15.96 45.09 23.87
C ARG A 98 -17.02 46.16 24.11
N GLY A 99 -18.24 45.92 23.68
CA GLY A 99 -19.36 46.84 23.90
C GLY A 99 -20.69 46.12 23.91
N ILE A 100 -21.73 46.77 24.41
CA ILE A 100 -23.11 46.26 24.35
C ILE A 100 -24.01 47.36 23.80
N ALA A 101 -24.69 47.09 22.69
CA ALA A 101 -25.83 47.86 22.22
C ALA A 101 -27.12 47.22 22.74
N SER A 102 -28.11 48.02 23.11
CA SER A 102 -29.42 47.52 23.51
C SER A 102 -30.57 48.36 22.96
N PHE A 103 -31.70 47.71 22.75
CA PHE A 103 -32.95 48.36 22.35
C PHE A 103 -34.15 47.57 22.87
N THR A 104 -35.29 48.23 23.06
CA THR A 104 -36.53 47.59 23.50
C THR A 104 -37.48 47.47 22.30
N PRO A 105 -37.51 46.34 21.57
CA PRO A 105 -38.46 46.14 20.48
C PRO A 105 -39.91 46.21 21.00
N GLN A 106 -40.71 47.08 20.39
CA GLN A 106 -42.13 47.27 20.78
C GLN A 106 -43.06 46.20 20.20
N GLU A 107 -42.63 45.50 19.15
CA GLU A 107 -43.42 44.53 18.40
C GLU A 107 -42.69 43.19 18.26
N GLY A 108 -43.43 42.12 18.01
CA GLY A 108 -42.86 40.86 17.56
C GLY A 108 -42.34 40.95 16.12
N GLY A 109 -41.34 40.12 15.79
CA GLY A 109 -40.81 39.99 14.44
C GLY A 109 -39.37 39.48 14.38
N THR A 110 -38.82 39.43 13.17
CA THR A 110 -37.37 39.27 12.96
C THR A 110 -36.73 40.65 12.91
N TYR A 111 -35.62 40.83 13.63
CA TYR A 111 -34.82 42.05 13.60
C TYR A 111 -33.40 41.72 13.12
N LYS A 112 -32.82 42.61 12.32
CA LYS A 112 -31.48 42.54 11.77
C LYS A 112 -30.63 43.61 12.44
N VAL A 113 -29.39 43.28 12.78
CA VAL A 113 -28.45 44.18 13.46
C VAL A 113 -27.21 44.30 12.59
N ILE A 114 -26.84 45.51 12.21
CA ILE A 114 -25.67 45.81 11.39
C ILE A 114 -24.68 46.62 12.23
N GLY A 115 -23.42 46.23 12.21
CA GLY A 115 -22.32 46.90 12.91
C GLY A 115 -21.28 47.36 11.91
N LYS A 116 -20.94 48.65 11.93
CA LYS A 116 -19.98 49.29 11.03
C LYS A 116 -18.84 49.88 11.84
N VAL A 117 -17.62 49.67 11.36
CA VAL A 117 -16.40 50.25 11.91
C VAL A 117 -15.54 50.80 10.77
N THR A 118 -14.82 51.88 11.02
CA THR A 118 -13.89 52.49 10.07
C THR A 118 -12.48 52.41 10.65
N ASP A 119 -11.50 51.95 9.88
CA ASP A 119 -10.10 51.95 10.32
C ASP A 119 -9.45 53.34 10.27
N LYS A 120 -8.21 53.44 10.76
CA LYS A 120 -7.42 54.68 10.76
C LYS A 120 -7.10 55.25 9.36
N ASP A 121 -7.26 54.44 8.32
CA ASP A 121 -6.93 54.78 6.93
C ASP A 121 -8.22 55.07 6.10
N GLY A 122 -9.40 55.05 6.75
CA GLY A 122 -10.70 55.38 6.17
C GLY A 122 -11.51 54.20 5.64
N ASN A 123 -11.01 52.96 5.74
CA ASN A 123 -11.70 51.80 5.17
C ASN A 123 -12.82 51.30 6.09
N GLN A 124 -14.00 51.04 5.50
CA GLN A 124 -15.17 50.54 6.25
C GLN A 124 -15.37 49.02 6.12
N ASN A 125 -15.37 48.37 7.28
CA ASN A 125 -15.82 46.98 7.45
C ASN A 125 -17.22 46.95 8.10
N THR A 126 -17.99 45.92 7.77
CA THR A 126 -19.39 45.77 8.19
C THR A 126 -19.70 44.32 8.51
N SER A 127 -20.31 44.09 9.67
CA SER A 127 -20.80 42.78 10.10
C SER A 127 -22.31 42.84 10.36
N GLY A 128 -22.98 41.70 10.29
CA GLY A 128 -24.42 41.59 10.50
C GLY A 128 -24.81 40.37 11.32
N SER A 129 -25.86 40.51 12.11
CA SER A 129 -26.52 39.42 12.83
C SER A 129 -28.04 39.64 12.84
N PHE A 130 -28.79 38.69 13.42
CA PHE A 130 -30.24 38.74 13.53
C PHE A 130 -30.69 38.33 14.92
N LEU A 131 -31.87 38.78 15.34
CA LEU A 131 -32.55 38.34 16.55
C LEU A 131 -34.06 38.30 16.34
N TRP A 132 -34.73 37.37 17.00
CA TRP A 132 -36.18 37.16 16.92
C TRP A 132 -36.84 37.68 18.18
N VAL A 133 -38.01 38.29 18.03
CA VAL A 133 -38.78 38.88 19.12
C VAL A 133 -40.17 38.25 19.14
N SER A 134 -40.48 37.57 20.25
CA SER A 134 -41.80 37.05 20.55
C SER A 134 -42.74 38.17 21.01
N GLY A 135 -43.93 38.27 20.43
CA GLY A 135 -44.87 39.36 20.70
C GLY A 135 -45.90 39.56 19.59
N TYR A 136 -46.83 40.50 19.82
CA TYR A 136 -47.86 40.85 18.84
C TYR A 136 -47.22 41.44 17.57
N GLY A 137 -47.79 41.13 16.39
CA GLY A 137 -47.27 41.60 15.10
C GLY A 137 -46.11 40.77 14.52
N PHE A 138 -45.83 39.57 15.06
CA PHE A 138 -44.85 38.64 14.48
C PHE A 138 -45.28 38.15 13.09
N SER A 139 -44.64 38.68 12.05
CA SER A 139 -44.80 38.25 10.66
C SER A 139 -43.69 37.25 10.29
N THR A 140 -44.08 36.05 9.86
CA THR A 140 -43.20 35.03 9.27
C THR A 140 -43.48 34.85 7.79
N VAL A 141 -42.54 34.27 7.05
CA VAL A 141 -42.70 33.89 5.63
C VAL A 141 -43.86 32.88 5.53
N ARG A 142 -44.79 33.11 4.60
CA ARG A 142 -45.91 32.18 4.36
C ARG A 142 -45.54 31.14 3.29
N GLU A 143 -44.86 30.09 3.71
CA GLU A 143 -44.48 28.99 2.83
C GLU A 143 -45.65 28.00 2.60
N ASN A 144 -45.75 27.43 1.39
CA ASN A 144 -46.75 26.44 0.98
C ASN A 144 -46.43 25.01 1.49
N ASN A 145 -45.84 24.88 2.68
CA ASN A 145 -45.41 23.60 3.26
C ASN A 145 -45.84 23.48 4.73
N ASP A 146 -45.58 22.33 5.36
CA ASP A 146 -45.85 22.12 6.79
C ASP A 146 -44.65 22.46 7.68
N ARG A 147 -43.69 23.26 7.21
CA ARG A 147 -42.53 23.63 8.02
C ARG A 147 -42.88 24.71 9.05
N ILE A 148 -42.18 24.64 10.17
CA ILE A 148 -42.09 25.68 11.21
C ILE A 148 -40.62 25.93 11.53
N VAL A 149 -40.28 27.19 11.77
CA VAL A 149 -38.93 27.56 12.21
C VAL A 149 -38.80 27.31 13.71
N LEU A 150 -37.78 26.52 14.07
CA LEU A 150 -37.29 26.40 15.43
C LEU A 150 -36.08 27.30 15.60
N VAL A 151 -36.06 28.10 16.66
CA VAL A 151 -34.96 29.03 16.97
C VAL A 151 -34.42 28.68 18.36
N THR A 152 -33.14 28.37 18.42
CA THR A 152 -32.41 28.09 19.67
C THR A 152 -31.66 29.33 20.15
N ASP A 153 -31.45 29.47 21.46
CA ASP A 153 -30.73 30.63 22.03
C ASP A 153 -29.25 30.70 21.65
N LYS A 154 -28.66 29.59 21.19
CA LYS A 154 -27.33 29.44 20.58
C LYS A 154 -27.39 28.44 19.42
N ARG A 155 -26.29 28.33 18.66
CA ARG A 155 -26.08 27.24 17.68
C ARG A 155 -25.23 26.11 18.25
N ASP A 156 -24.24 26.48 19.04
CA ASP A 156 -23.28 25.61 19.68
C ASP A 156 -23.48 25.69 21.20
N TYR A 157 -23.61 24.53 21.85
CA TYR A 157 -23.82 24.38 23.29
C TYR A 157 -22.70 23.55 23.92
N LEU A 158 -22.45 23.81 25.20
CA LEU A 158 -21.63 22.92 26.02
C LEU A 158 -22.52 21.94 26.80
N VAL A 159 -22.00 20.74 27.04
CA VAL A 159 -22.65 19.76 27.92
C VAL A 159 -22.87 20.37 29.31
N GLY A 160 -24.08 20.24 29.83
CA GLY A 160 -24.54 20.83 31.10
C GLY A 160 -25.17 22.22 30.99
N GLU A 161 -25.10 22.89 29.84
CA GLU A 161 -25.85 24.13 29.63
C GLU A 161 -27.37 23.88 29.53
N ASN A 162 -28.16 24.95 29.70
CA ASN A 162 -29.58 24.92 29.39
C ASN A 162 -29.82 25.48 27.98
N LEU A 163 -30.41 24.65 27.15
CA LEU A 163 -30.91 24.95 25.80
C LEU A 163 -32.33 25.52 25.91
N SER A 164 -32.58 26.65 25.27
CA SER A 164 -33.91 27.25 25.10
C SER A 164 -34.34 27.16 23.64
N VAL A 165 -35.49 26.55 23.39
CA VAL A 165 -36.06 26.32 22.05
C VAL A 165 -37.34 27.14 21.90
N PHE A 166 -37.30 28.16 21.05
CA PHE A 166 -38.49 28.90 20.62
C PHE A 166 -39.13 28.23 19.41
N VAL A 167 -40.43 27.96 19.53
CA VAL A 167 -41.29 27.37 18.49
C VAL A 167 -42.16 28.46 17.91
N ALA A 168 -41.92 28.86 16.65
CA ALA A 168 -42.62 29.97 16.00
C ALA A 168 -44.05 29.60 15.54
N SER A 169 -44.94 29.25 16.49
CA SER A 169 -46.27 28.68 16.21
C SER A 169 -47.15 29.64 15.39
N PRO A 170 -47.70 29.21 14.24
CA PRO A 170 -48.64 30.03 13.46
C PRO A 170 -50.09 29.95 14.01
N PHE A 171 -50.33 29.18 15.07
CA PHE A 171 -51.67 28.86 15.56
C PHE A 171 -52.12 29.75 16.74
N ALA A 172 -51.74 31.03 16.73
CA ALA A 172 -51.94 32.02 17.80
C ALA A 172 -53.28 31.95 18.56
N SER A 173 -54.39 31.82 17.81
CA SER A 173 -55.77 31.90 18.32
C SER A 173 -56.40 30.59 18.82
N ASP A 174 -55.75 29.44 18.65
CA ASP A 174 -56.35 28.12 18.90
C ASP A 174 -55.38 27.22 19.68
N SER A 175 -55.88 26.37 20.58
CA SER A 175 -55.01 25.47 21.35
C SER A 175 -54.42 24.36 20.47
N ALA A 176 -53.10 24.37 20.32
CA ALA A 176 -52.33 23.33 19.64
C ALA A 176 -51.51 22.51 20.65
N LYS A 177 -51.25 21.24 20.33
CA LYS A 177 -50.30 20.40 21.08
C LYS A 177 -49.03 20.22 20.27
N THR A 178 -47.89 20.39 20.93
CA THR A 178 -46.55 20.21 20.34
C THR A 178 -45.88 19.00 20.97
N LEU A 179 -45.52 18.02 20.15
CA LEU A 179 -44.52 17.02 20.50
C LEU A 179 -43.15 17.60 20.16
N LEU A 180 -42.36 17.93 21.18
CA LEU A 180 -40.94 18.21 21.06
C LEU A 180 -40.15 16.90 21.16
N THR A 181 -39.11 16.76 20.37
CA THR A 181 -38.19 15.62 20.38
C THR A 181 -36.75 16.09 20.30
N VAL A 182 -35.81 15.27 20.78
CA VAL A 182 -34.39 15.41 20.50
C VAL A 182 -33.94 14.12 19.82
N GLU A 183 -33.38 14.23 18.62
CA GLU A 183 -33.25 13.12 17.68
C GLU A 183 -31.85 13.05 17.06
N ARG A 184 -31.43 11.84 16.66
CA ARG A 184 -30.23 11.57 15.84
C ARG A 184 -30.38 10.23 15.12
N GLY A 185 -29.74 9.17 15.61
CA GLY A 185 -29.98 7.77 15.20
C GLY A 185 -31.24 7.14 15.82
N SER A 186 -31.80 7.81 16.84
CA SER A 186 -33.03 7.46 17.52
C SER A 186 -33.60 8.71 18.20
N VAL A 187 -34.82 8.62 18.74
CA VAL A 187 -35.36 9.64 19.65
C VAL A 187 -34.60 9.52 20.98
N LEU A 188 -33.74 10.49 21.26
CA LEU A 188 -32.90 10.58 22.46
C LEU A 188 -33.70 11.13 23.65
N ASP A 189 -34.69 11.97 23.41
CA ASP A 189 -35.58 12.55 24.43
C ASP A 189 -36.88 13.08 23.78
N TYR A 190 -37.95 13.25 24.56
CA TYR A 190 -39.21 13.83 24.05
C TYR A 190 -40.07 14.47 25.14
N LYS A 191 -40.92 15.43 24.75
CA LYS A 191 -41.87 16.11 25.65
C LYS A 191 -43.09 16.58 24.86
N ILE A 192 -44.29 16.28 25.36
CA ILE A 192 -45.53 16.88 24.85
C ILE A 192 -45.89 18.11 25.68
N VAL A 193 -46.21 19.22 25.00
CA VAL A 193 -46.55 20.50 25.61
C VAL A 193 -47.74 21.14 24.88
N ASP A 194 -48.60 21.83 25.61
CA ASP A 194 -49.61 22.72 25.01
C ASP A 194 -48.93 24.02 24.54
N THR A 195 -49.45 24.64 23.47
CA THR A 195 -48.75 25.72 22.75
C THR A 195 -49.73 26.81 22.31
N SER A 196 -49.36 28.07 22.57
CA SER A 196 -50.19 29.27 22.45
C SER A 196 -49.31 30.53 22.42
N ASP A 197 -49.89 31.71 22.16
CA ASP A 197 -49.19 33.02 22.17
C ASP A 197 -48.37 33.29 23.46
N SER A 198 -48.73 32.71 24.59
CA SER A 198 -48.03 32.85 25.87
C SER A 198 -47.05 31.71 26.20
N SER A 199 -46.98 30.65 25.39
CA SER A 199 -46.29 29.40 25.73
C SER A 199 -45.59 28.78 24.49
N ASN A 200 -44.61 29.51 23.94
CA ASN A 200 -43.86 29.14 22.74
C ASN A 200 -42.34 28.91 22.97
N ASN A 201 -41.83 29.01 24.20
CA ASN A 201 -40.41 28.80 24.50
C ASN A 201 -40.20 27.69 25.54
N PHE A 202 -39.28 26.77 25.27
CA PHE A 202 -39.11 25.54 26.05
C PHE A 202 -37.65 25.29 26.41
N THR A 203 -37.37 25.13 27.70
CA THR A 203 -36.01 24.92 28.21
C THR A 203 -35.75 23.45 28.56
N MET A 204 -34.57 22.95 28.23
CA MET A 204 -34.04 21.64 28.64
C MET A 204 -32.54 21.74 28.93
N SER A 205 -32.01 20.92 29.83
CA SER A 205 -30.55 20.79 29.99
C SER A 205 -29.96 19.95 28.86
N VAL A 206 -28.69 20.18 28.50
CA VAL A 206 -27.95 19.51 27.43
C VAL A 206 -27.08 18.37 28.02
N PRO A 207 -27.56 17.11 28.06
CA PRO A 207 -26.79 15.97 28.56
C PRO A 207 -25.72 15.49 27.55
N PRO A 208 -24.69 14.73 28.00
CA PRO A 208 -23.62 14.21 27.15
C PRO A 208 -24.12 13.37 25.95
N LYS A 209 -25.30 12.74 26.06
CA LYS A 209 -25.90 11.94 24.96
C LYS A 209 -26.15 12.74 23.67
N TYR A 210 -26.21 14.08 23.74
CA TYR A 210 -26.42 14.94 22.56
C TYR A 210 -25.13 15.28 21.79
N THR A 211 -23.94 15.02 22.34
CA THR A 211 -22.65 15.16 21.62
C THR A 211 -22.57 14.16 20.45
N PRO A 212 -21.99 14.48 19.27
CA PRO A 212 -21.42 15.77 18.86
C PRO A 212 -22.46 16.80 18.37
N ASN A 213 -23.64 16.33 17.97
CA ASN A 213 -24.76 17.15 17.55
C ASN A 213 -26.07 16.40 17.81
N ALA A 214 -27.17 17.14 17.89
CA ALA A 214 -28.52 16.57 17.94
C ALA A 214 -29.49 17.46 17.17
N PHE A 215 -30.61 16.89 16.74
CA PHE A 215 -31.68 17.64 16.07
C PHE A 215 -32.83 17.82 17.06
N ILE A 216 -33.25 19.07 17.28
CA ILE A 216 -34.49 19.35 17.99
C ILE A 216 -35.62 19.28 16.98
N GLY A 217 -36.53 18.32 17.16
CA GLY A 217 -37.77 18.21 16.39
C GLY A 217 -38.94 18.85 17.12
N ALA A 218 -39.91 19.34 16.36
CA ALA A 218 -41.19 19.80 16.89
C ALA A 218 -42.32 19.45 15.91
N VAL A 219 -43.31 18.69 16.37
CA VAL A 219 -44.55 18.40 15.64
C VAL A 219 -45.73 19.03 16.38
N LEU A 220 -46.25 20.12 15.82
CA LEU A 220 -47.44 20.82 16.30
C LEU A 220 -48.67 20.24 15.59
N VAL A 221 -49.74 19.95 16.33
CA VAL A 221 -51.04 19.55 15.79
C VAL A 221 -52.12 20.45 16.37
N LYS A 222 -52.93 21.05 15.48
CA LYS A 222 -54.09 21.88 15.80
C LYS A 222 -55.37 21.10 15.47
N GLY A 223 -56.30 21.07 16.43
CA GLY A 223 -57.61 20.45 16.22
C GLY A 223 -58.44 21.15 15.15
N GLY A 224 -59.14 20.37 14.32
CA GLY A 224 -60.02 20.85 13.26
C GLY A 224 -61.25 19.96 13.12
N ASN A 225 -62.43 20.57 13.10
CA ASN A 225 -63.70 19.87 13.33
C ASN A 225 -64.66 19.91 12.12
N GLN A 226 -64.26 20.53 11.00
CA GLN A 226 -65.10 20.68 9.80
C GLN A 226 -64.25 20.72 8.53
N VAL A 227 -64.83 20.37 7.38
CA VAL A 227 -64.15 20.44 6.06
C VAL A 227 -63.63 21.86 5.73
N LYS A 228 -64.26 22.92 6.27
CA LYS A 228 -63.81 24.33 6.12
C LYS A 228 -62.73 24.77 7.12
N LYS A 229 -62.38 23.92 8.10
CA LYS A 229 -61.31 24.10 9.10
C LYS A 229 -60.72 22.71 9.41
N PRO A 230 -59.90 22.14 8.49
CA PRO A 230 -59.30 20.83 8.66
C PRO A 230 -58.33 20.78 9.85
N VAL A 231 -57.92 19.57 10.23
CA VAL A 231 -56.79 19.39 11.16
C VAL A 231 -55.52 19.88 10.46
N GLU A 232 -54.83 20.84 11.08
CA GLU A 232 -53.56 21.38 10.57
C GLU A 232 -52.41 20.88 11.46
N PHE A 233 -51.25 20.63 10.85
CA PHE A 233 -50.02 20.31 11.60
C PHE A 233 -48.86 21.17 11.09
N LYS A 234 -47.80 21.25 11.88
CA LYS A 234 -46.50 21.79 11.47
C LYS A 234 -45.36 20.95 12.03
N MET A 235 -44.33 20.71 11.25
CA MET A 235 -43.13 19.97 11.63
C MET A 235 -41.88 20.81 11.38
N GLY A 236 -41.02 20.95 12.39
CA GLY A 236 -39.79 21.73 12.33
C GLY A 236 -38.63 20.96 12.90
N TYR A 237 -37.44 21.24 12.37
CA TYR A 237 -36.18 20.69 12.84
C TYR A 237 -35.12 21.79 12.90
N THR A 238 -34.25 21.75 13.90
CA THR A 238 -33.03 22.55 13.94
C THR A 238 -31.88 21.71 14.52
N GLU A 239 -30.70 21.80 13.93
CA GLU A 239 -29.48 21.20 14.49
C GLU A 239 -28.99 22.07 15.67
N ILE A 240 -28.60 21.40 16.75
CA ILE A 240 -27.69 21.96 17.76
C ILE A 240 -26.38 21.20 17.72
N LYS A 241 -25.26 21.93 17.76
CA LYS A 241 -23.94 21.34 17.98
C LYS A 241 -23.67 21.31 19.47
N VAL A 242 -23.16 20.19 19.96
CA VAL A 242 -22.95 19.95 21.39
C VAL A 242 -21.51 19.49 21.58
N THR A 243 -20.71 20.34 22.22
CA THR A 243 -19.30 20.05 22.53
C THR A 243 -19.16 19.68 24.00
N ASP A 244 -18.65 18.49 24.28
CA ASP A 244 -18.08 18.19 25.60
C ASP A 244 -16.59 18.59 25.62
N LYS A 245 -16.23 19.55 26.47
CA LYS A 245 -14.83 19.96 26.67
C LYS A 245 -13.96 18.86 27.27
N LYS A 246 -14.57 17.86 27.92
CA LYS A 246 -13.86 16.68 28.44
C LYS A 246 -13.43 15.71 27.34
N GLN A 247 -13.99 15.84 26.13
CA GLN A 247 -13.68 14.96 25.00
C GLN A 247 -12.62 15.54 24.05
N GLN A 248 -12.04 16.70 24.37
CA GLN A 248 -10.94 17.32 23.63
C GLN A 248 -9.68 17.40 24.51
N ILE A 249 -8.54 16.95 23.96
CA ILE A 249 -7.23 16.95 24.64
C ILE A 249 -6.31 17.98 23.96
N ASP A 250 -5.80 18.92 24.75
CA ASP A 250 -4.64 19.73 24.38
C ASP A 250 -3.36 18.89 24.56
N VAL A 251 -2.71 18.56 23.44
CA VAL A 251 -1.48 17.76 23.38
C VAL A 251 -0.30 18.67 23.08
N ARG A 252 0.70 18.67 23.97
CA ARG A 252 1.91 19.50 23.85
C ARG A 252 3.14 18.60 23.84
N ILE A 253 4.15 18.97 23.05
CA ILE A 253 5.41 18.23 22.91
C ILE A 253 6.56 19.21 23.14
N THR A 254 7.48 18.90 24.04
CA THR A 254 8.67 19.70 24.35
C THR A 254 9.91 18.81 24.40
N THR A 255 10.99 19.22 23.74
CA THR A 255 12.24 18.45 23.62
C THR A 255 13.36 19.00 24.52
N ASP A 256 14.31 18.14 24.94
CA ASP A 256 15.43 18.56 25.80
C ASP A 256 16.45 19.46 25.07
N LYS A 257 16.54 19.36 23.74
CA LYS A 257 17.38 20.20 22.87
C LYS A 257 16.58 20.78 21.70
N LYS A 258 17.11 21.85 21.09
CA LYS A 258 16.60 22.43 19.83
C LYS A 258 17.24 21.80 18.58
N LYS A 259 18.40 21.16 18.72
CA LYS A 259 19.15 20.45 17.68
C LYS A 259 19.80 19.22 18.31
N TYR A 260 19.91 18.15 17.53
CA TYR A 260 20.58 16.90 17.92
C TYR A 260 21.67 16.55 16.89
N LYS A 261 22.65 15.73 17.29
CA LYS A 261 23.61 15.13 16.34
C LYS A 261 23.11 13.75 15.88
N PRO A 262 23.51 13.22 14.71
CA PRO A 262 23.24 11.83 14.35
C PRO A 262 23.67 10.87 15.46
N LYS A 263 22.89 9.82 15.72
CA LYS A 263 23.09 8.87 16.83
C LYS A 263 22.93 9.46 18.25
N ASP A 264 22.47 10.70 18.42
CA ASP A 264 21.93 11.19 19.71
C ASP A 264 20.62 10.47 20.07
N THR A 265 20.31 10.41 21.37
CA THR A 265 18.93 10.17 21.84
C THR A 265 18.16 11.49 21.92
N LEU A 266 17.07 11.59 21.14
CA LEU A 266 16.01 12.58 21.32
C LEU A 266 15.26 12.28 22.61
N LYS A 267 15.12 13.27 23.52
CA LYS A 267 14.21 13.19 24.66
C LYS A 267 13.07 14.19 24.48
N ALA A 268 11.84 13.70 24.54
CA ALA A 268 10.64 14.51 24.42
C ALA A 268 9.68 14.25 25.59
N THR A 269 9.25 15.31 26.26
CA THR A 269 8.11 15.27 27.19
C THR A 269 6.84 15.59 26.40
N ILE A 270 5.80 14.77 26.56
CA ILE A 270 4.47 14.99 25.99
C ILE A 270 3.51 15.29 27.15
N GLU A 271 2.85 16.44 27.14
CA GLU A 271 1.80 16.80 28.10
C GLU A 271 0.40 16.71 27.47
N THR A 272 -0.59 16.19 28.20
CA THR A 272 -2.00 16.04 27.81
C THR A 272 -2.94 16.59 28.87
N LYS A 273 -3.80 17.54 28.49
CA LYS A 273 -4.77 18.20 29.37
C LYS A 273 -6.14 18.32 28.71
N ASP A 274 -7.21 18.34 29.49
CA ASP A 274 -8.55 18.67 28.97
C ASP A 274 -8.66 20.17 28.63
N LEU A 275 -9.72 20.59 27.90
CA LEU A 275 -9.97 22.01 27.61
C LEU A 275 -10.54 22.82 28.80
N LEU A 276 -10.42 22.30 30.01
CA LEU A 276 -10.63 23.00 31.28
C LEU A 276 -9.29 23.22 32.02
N GLY A 277 -8.19 22.65 31.53
CA GLY A 277 -6.83 22.78 32.06
C GLY A 277 -6.40 21.66 33.02
N HIS A 278 -7.26 20.67 33.27
CA HIS A 278 -6.94 19.54 34.12
C HIS A 278 -6.01 18.56 33.40
N PRO A 279 -5.03 17.95 34.09
CA PRO A 279 -4.34 16.77 33.59
C PRO A 279 -5.30 15.66 33.19
N ILE A 280 -5.06 15.04 32.03
CA ILE A 280 -5.78 13.84 31.58
C ILE A 280 -4.76 12.76 31.22
N SER A 281 -4.92 11.56 31.77
CA SER A 281 -4.10 10.40 31.43
C SER A 281 -4.62 9.79 30.12
N THR A 282 -3.71 9.59 29.17
CA THR A 282 -4.01 9.23 27.79
C THR A 282 -3.06 8.16 27.30
N GLU A 283 -3.55 7.28 26.44
CA GLU A 283 -2.69 6.53 25.55
C GLU A 283 -2.20 7.47 24.44
N LEU A 284 -0.96 7.24 23.98
CA LEU A 284 -0.24 8.07 23.05
C LEU A 284 0.35 7.20 21.93
N ALA A 285 -0.09 7.42 20.70
CA ALA A 285 0.56 6.88 19.52
C ALA A 285 1.58 7.89 18.98
N VAL A 286 2.87 7.54 19.06
CA VAL A 286 3.99 8.44 18.78
C VAL A 286 4.81 7.92 17.60
N GLY A 287 5.01 8.77 16.59
CA GLY A 287 5.81 8.47 15.39
C GLY A 287 6.87 9.53 15.14
N LEU A 288 8.03 9.11 14.61
CA LEU A 288 9.11 9.98 14.15
C LEU A 288 9.47 9.61 12.70
N VAL A 289 9.05 10.47 11.76
CA VAL A 289 9.15 10.25 10.31
C VAL A 289 9.93 11.41 9.68
N ASP A 290 10.74 11.14 8.65
CA ASP A 290 11.49 12.19 7.96
C ASP A 290 10.51 13.19 7.32
N ARG A 291 10.74 14.48 7.53
CA ARG A 291 9.88 15.53 6.98
C ARG A 291 9.79 15.47 5.46
N ALA A 292 10.88 15.12 4.76
CA ALA A 292 10.87 15.03 3.30
C ALA A 292 9.86 13.97 2.81
N VAL A 293 9.83 12.82 3.49
CA VAL A 293 8.90 11.71 3.21
C VAL A 293 7.47 12.10 3.57
N TRP A 294 7.27 12.75 4.72
CA TRP A 294 5.95 13.25 5.11
C TRP A 294 5.40 14.26 4.10
N ASP A 295 6.20 15.28 3.74
CA ASP A 295 5.79 16.37 2.85
C ASP A 295 5.54 15.90 1.40
N LEU A 296 6.17 14.80 0.94
CA LEU A 296 5.87 14.18 -0.36
C LEU A 296 4.47 13.54 -0.42
N SER A 297 3.94 13.11 0.72
CA SER A 297 2.63 12.46 0.81
C SER A 297 1.48 13.46 0.84
N ASN A 298 0.27 13.01 0.51
CA ASN A 298 -0.95 13.81 0.67
C ASN A 298 -1.62 13.60 2.05
N ILE A 299 -0.88 13.10 3.04
CA ILE A 299 -1.39 12.69 4.35
C ILE A 299 -0.99 13.72 5.40
N GLU A 300 -1.94 14.59 5.77
CA GLU A 300 -1.85 15.34 7.02
C GLU A 300 -2.26 14.44 8.19
N LEU A 301 -1.71 14.68 9.39
CA LEU A 301 -2.17 14.00 10.61
C LEU A 301 -3.62 14.46 10.88
N PRO A 302 -4.64 13.60 10.74
CA PRO A 302 -6.02 14.06 10.81
C PRO A 302 -6.36 14.52 12.22
N ASP A 303 -7.25 15.51 12.33
CA ASP A 303 -7.82 15.92 13.60
C ASP A 303 -8.70 14.78 14.14
N ILE A 304 -8.10 13.96 15.01
CA ILE A 304 -8.70 12.72 15.54
C ILE A 304 -9.99 13.02 16.32
N TYR A 305 -10.05 14.17 17.00
CA TYR A 305 -11.29 14.61 17.65
C TYR A 305 -12.39 14.84 16.61
N LYS A 306 -12.12 15.63 15.56
CA LYS A 306 -13.09 15.84 14.47
C LYS A 306 -13.44 14.55 13.73
N THR A 307 -12.55 13.56 13.68
CA THR A 307 -12.81 12.26 13.04
C THR A 307 -13.84 11.44 13.82
N PHE A 308 -13.74 11.37 15.15
CA PHE A 308 -14.71 10.63 15.97
C PHE A 308 -15.98 11.44 16.31
N TYR A 309 -15.86 12.76 16.41
CA TYR A 309 -16.93 13.70 16.78
C TYR A 309 -17.40 14.59 15.63
N GLN A 310 -17.28 14.12 14.38
CA GLN A 310 -17.96 14.74 13.25
C GLN A 310 -19.49 14.77 13.47
N PRO A 311 -20.20 15.84 13.05
CA PRO A 311 -21.66 15.88 13.08
C PRO A 311 -22.27 14.67 12.38
N ARG A 312 -23.29 14.06 12.98
CA ARG A 312 -24.02 12.92 12.41
C ARG A 312 -25.37 13.40 11.89
N ASN A 313 -25.89 12.71 10.88
CA ASN A 313 -27.17 13.09 10.27
C ASN A 313 -28.37 12.69 11.15
N LEU A 314 -29.54 13.21 10.80
CA LEU A 314 -30.80 12.75 11.35
C LEU A 314 -31.23 11.48 10.62
N GLU A 315 -31.34 10.36 11.33
CA GLU A 315 -31.75 9.05 10.82
C GLU A 315 -33.16 8.67 11.32
N VAL A 316 -33.73 9.45 12.26
CA VAL A 316 -35.15 9.35 12.64
C VAL A 316 -36.03 9.90 11.52
N SER A 317 -37.01 9.10 11.11
CA SER A 317 -38.02 9.49 10.12
C SER A 317 -39.40 9.59 10.78
N THR A 318 -39.91 10.83 10.90
CA THR A 318 -41.21 11.11 11.52
C THR A 318 -42.32 11.14 10.46
N SER A 319 -43.08 10.05 10.37
CA SER A 319 -44.25 9.95 9.50
C SER A 319 -45.53 10.46 10.19
N GLN A 320 -46.21 11.41 9.57
CA GLN A 320 -47.48 11.98 10.04
C GLN A 320 -48.54 11.79 8.95
N LEU A 321 -49.58 11.00 9.20
CA LEU A 321 -50.58 10.63 8.17
C LEU A 321 -51.33 11.82 7.56
N LEU A 322 -51.34 12.99 8.21
CA LEU A 322 -51.85 14.23 7.64
C LEU A 322 -51.09 14.69 6.39
N THR A 323 -49.84 14.24 6.15
CA THR A 323 -49.11 14.48 4.89
C THR A 323 -49.69 13.73 3.70
N ILE A 324 -50.43 12.63 3.95
CA ILE A 324 -51.01 11.77 2.91
C ILE A 324 -52.43 12.26 2.53
N SER A 325 -52.84 13.42 3.05
CA SER A 325 -53.87 14.23 2.41
C SER A 325 -53.34 14.73 1.06
N ILE A 326 -54.08 14.46 -0.02
CA ILE A 326 -53.55 14.38 -1.39
C ILE A 326 -52.94 15.69 -1.97
N ASP A 327 -53.15 16.84 -1.31
CA ASP A 327 -52.73 18.17 -1.77
C ASP A 327 -51.21 18.46 -1.69
N ARG A 328 -50.36 17.57 -1.16
CA ARG A 328 -48.93 17.87 -0.90
C ARG A 328 -47.95 16.80 -1.39
N ILE A 329 -47.29 17.09 -2.51
CA ILE A 329 -46.51 16.14 -3.32
C ILE A 329 -45.00 16.52 -3.38
N ASN A 330 -44.14 15.49 -3.29
CA ASN A 330 -42.71 15.38 -3.70
C ASN A 330 -41.51 15.90 -2.85
N ALA A 331 -40.71 14.92 -2.38
CA ALA A 331 -39.28 14.62 -2.72
C ALA A 331 -38.02 15.18 -1.97
N ASN A 332 -37.14 14.22 -1.55
CA ASN A 332 -35.65 14.15 -1.66
C ASN A 332 -34.71 15.12 -0.84
N THR A 333 -33.42 14.86 -0.43
CA THR A 333 -32.46 13.69 -0.46
C THR A 333 -31.11 13.91 0.34
N ASN A 334 -30.43 12.81 0.77
CA ASN A 334 -28.93 12.51 0.85
C ASN A 334 -27.93 12.86 2.03
N LEU A 335 -26.84 12.02 2.13
CA LEU A 335 -25.54 12.03 2.94
C LEU A 335 -25.54 11.36 4.38
N GLY A 336 -24.48 10.83 5.07
CA GLY A 336 -23.02 10.43 4.89
C GLY A 336 -22.12 10.65 6.17
N ALA A 337 -20.99 10.00 6.60
CA ALA A 337 -20.31 8.66 6.44
C ALA A 337 -19.05 8.41 7.41
N LYS A 338 -18.60 7.15 7.70
CA LYS A 338 -17.31 6.65 8.42
C LYS A 338 -17.11 6.93 9.96
N GLY A 339 -16.19 6.32 10.79
CA GLY A 339 -15.39 5.05 10.87
C GLY A 339 -13.85 5.18 11.22
N GLY A 340 -13.09 4.47 12.12
CA GLY A 340 -13.29 3.52 13.27
C GLY A 340 -12.04 2.66 13.77
N SER A 341 -11.95 2.25 15.08
CA SER A 341 -11.04 1.21 15.76
C SER A 341 -9.53 1.52 16.11
N GLY A 342 -8.73 0.86 17.02
CA GLY A 342 -8.96 -0.01 18.25
C GLY A 342 -7.86 -1.06 18.70
N GLY A 343 -7.44 -1.15 19.99
CA GLY A 343 -6.68 -2.29 20.69
C GLY A 343 -5.21 -2.03 21.20
N GLY A 344 -4.49 -2.73 22.14
CA GLY A 344 -4.65 -3.85 23.14
C GLY A 344 -3.30 -4.29 23.87
N CYS A 345 -3.27 -5.10 24.98
CA CYS A 345 -2.06 -5.60 25.76
C CYS A 345 -2.19 -6.85 26.74
N PHE A 346 -1.10 -7.56 27.12
CA PHE A 346 -0.94 -8.97 27.66
C PHE A 346 -1.05 -9.22 29.22
N THR A 347 -1.78 -10.21 29.78
CA THR A 347 -2.15 -10.26 31.24
C THR A 347 -1.07 -10.52 32.33
N GLY A 348 -1.36 -10.02 33.54
CA GLY A 348 -0.44 -9.95 34.69
C GLY A 348 -0.10 -11.21 35.49
N ASP A 349 -0.90 -12.26 35.38
CA ASP A 349 -0.64 -13.53 36.07
C ASP A 349 0.34 -14.44 35.30
N THR A 350 0.75 -14.02 34.09
CA THR A 350 1.69 -14.75 33.23
C THR A 350 3.03 -14.99 33.94
N PRO A 351 3.45 -16.25 34.19
CA PRO A 351 4.71 -16.54 34.89
C PRO A 351 5.93 -16.34 33.99
N ILE A 352 7.00 -15.77 34.53
CA ILE A 352 8.26 -15.47 33.84
C ILE A 352 9.38 -16.32 34.43
N LEU A 353 10.25 -16.87 33.57
CA LEU A 353 11.35 -17.73 34.00
C LEU A 353 12.52 -16.91 34.56
N MET A 354 12.77 -17.00 35.87
CA MET A 354 13.82 -16.26 36.57
C MET A 354 15.16 -17.02 36.56
N GLN A 355 16.24 -16.33 36.88
CA GLN A 355 17.53 -16.91 37.28
C GLN A 355 17.34 -18.01 38.34
N GLY A 356 18.10 -19.10 38.21
CA GLY A 356 17.92 -20.31 39.03
C GLY A 356 16.76 -21.22 38.61
N GLY A 357 16.02 -20.91 37.53
CA GLY A 357 15.02 -21.79 36.94
C GLY A 357 13.64 -21.78 37.60
N ILE A 358 13.42 -20.86 38.55
CA ILE A 358 12.15 -20.64 39.26
C ILE A 358 11.28 -19.63 38.50
N TYR A 359 9.95 -19.74 38.60
CA TYR A 359 9.01 -18.84 37.93
C TYR A 359 8.50 -17.72 38.87
N ARG A 360 8.23 -16.53 38.32
CA ARG A 360 7.61 -15.39 39.01
C ARG A 360 6.63 -14.66 38.09
N ASN A 361 5.43 -14.32 38.55
CA ASN A 361 4.42 -13.67 37.68
C ASN A 361 4.92 -12.31 37.18
N ILE A 362 4.59 -11.94 35.94
CA ILE A 362 5.07 -10.73 35.28
C ILE A 362 4.75 -9.43 36.07
N LYS A 363 3.62 -9.40 36.81
CA LYS A 363 3.27 -8.31 37.73
C LYS A 363 4.19 -8.16 38.94
N ASP A 364 4.86 -9.25 39.32
CA ASP A 364 5.72 -9.37 40.50
C ASP A 364 7.22 -9.31 40.13
N VAL A 365 7.55 -9.35 38.83
CA VAL A 365 8.90 -9.12 38.28
C VAL A 365 9.23 -7.62 38.30
N LYS A 366 10.47 -7.28 38.67
CA LYS A 366 10.93 -5.91 38.89
C LYS A 366 12.22 -5.61 38.15
N VAL A 367 12.44 -4.33 37.88
CA VAL A 367 13.71 -3.83 37.34
C VAL A 367 14.86 -4.21 38.27
N GLY A 368 15.89 -4.85 37.71
CA GLY A 368 17.03 -5.41 38.44
C GLY A 368 16.94 -6.91 38.74
N ASP A 369 15.76 -7.54 38.64
CA ASP A 369 15.65 -9.01 38.68
C ASP A 369 16.40 -9.64 37.50
N VAL A 370 16.85 -10.89 37.65
CA VAL A 370 17.49 -11.64 36.56
C VAL A 370 16.54 -12.70 36.03
N VAL A 371 16.36 -12.78 34.71
CA VAL A 371 15.57 -13.81 34.01
C VAL A 371 16.44 -14.68 33.12
N LEU A 372 15.91 -15.86 32.77
CA LEU A 372 16.51 -16.76 31.79
C LEU A 372 15.94 -16.50 30.40
N THR A 373 16.83 -16.57 29.42
CA THR A 373 16.56 -16.44 27.99
C THR A 373 17.52 -17.36 27.20
N ARG A 374 17.58 -17.27 25.87
CA ARG A 374 18.50 -18.05 25.03
C ARG A 374 19.59 -17.19 24.41
N GLU A 375 20.73 -17.81 24.15
CA GLU A 375 21.89 -17.19 23.48
C GLU A 375 21.62 -16.82 22.02
N SER A 376 20.72 -17.54 21.36
CA SER A 376 20.12 -17.20 20.07
C SER A 376 18.82 -17.98 19.89
N GLU A 377 17.96 -17.58 18.93
CA GLU A 377 16.63 -18.20 18.71
C GLU A 377 16.68 -19.72 18.51
N ASN A 378 17.76 -20.22 17.87
CA ASN A 378 17.99 -21.64 17.58
C ASN A 378 18.85 -22.37 18.63
N SER A 379 19.37 -21.68 19.65
CA SER A 379 20.19 -22.29 20.69
C SER A 379 19.33 -22.76 21.87
N SER A 380 19.45 -24.04 22.25
CA SER A 380 18.82 -24.56 23.48
C SER A 380 19.53 -24.12 24.76
N LYS A 381 20.70 -23.47 24.66
CA LYS A 381 21.49 -23.01 25.79
C LYS A 381 20.85 -21.78 26.43
N LEU A 382 20.25 -22.00 27.61
CA LEU A 382 19.73 -20.93 28.45
C LEU A 382 20.87 -20.11 29.05
N ILE A 383 20.64 -18.80 29.15
CA ILE A 383 21.57 -17.81 29.71
C ILE A 383 20.79 -16.73 30.47
N GLU A 384 21.48 -16.03 31.35
CA GLU A 384 20.90 -15.07 32.29
C GLU A 384 21.02 -13.63 31.77
N ALA A 385 19.93 -12.85 31.93
CA ALA A 385 19.88 -11.44 31.56
C ALA A 385 18.93 -10.66 32.50
N LYS A 386 19.31 -9.45 32.89
CA LYS A 386 18.56 -8.63 33.85
C LYS A 386 17.36 -7.93 33.24
N VAL A 387 16.25 -7.89 33.96
CA VAL A 387 15.08 -7.09 33.62
C VAL A 387 15.40 -5.61 33.80
N THR A 388 15.29 -4.84 32.72
CA THR A 388 15.56 -3.39 32.68
C THR A 388 14.30 -2.56 32.81
N LYS A 389 13.15 -3.04 32.34
CA LYS A 389 11.82 -2.44 32.57
C LYS A 389 10.75 -3.51 32.76
N THR A 390 9.75 -3.20 33.59
CA THR A 390 8.44 -3.86 33.58
C THR A 390 7.34 -2.82 33.42
N TYR A 391 6.24 -3.22 32.77
CA TYR A 391 5.16 -2.34 32.30
C TYR A 391 3.82 -2.84 32.82
N LYS A 392 2.83 -1.94 32.97
CA LYS A 392 1.44 -2.27 33.34
C LYS A 392 0.42 -1.34 32.66
N HIS A 393 -0.65 -1.93 32.14
CA HIS A 393 -1.84 -1.31 31.54
C HIS A 393 -3.11 -2.08 31.99
N ASP A 394 -4.29 -1.69 31.50
CA ASP A 394 -5.53 -2.49 31.62
C ASP A 394 -6.17 -2.64 30.22
N VAL A 395 -6.95 -3.71 29.99
CA VAL A 395 -7.70 -3.98 28.74
C VAL A 395 -9.06 -4.61 29.01
N ASP A 396 -9.97 -4.49 28.05
CA ASP A 396 -11.36 -4.98 28.09
C ASP A 396 -11.53 -6.48 27.79
N GLN A 397 -10.49 -7.14 27.26
CA GLN A 397 -10.50 -8.55 26.93
C GLN A 397 -9.11 -9.16 26.71
N TYR A 398 -8.97 -10.46 26.96
CA TYR A 398 -7.78 -11.24 26.59
C TYR A 398 -8.17 -12.67 26.19
N LEU A 399 -7.24 -13.35 25.55
CA LEU A 399 -7.34 -14.74 25.10
C LEU A 399 -6.60 -15.65 26.07
N ILE A 400 -7.17 -16.81 26.35
CA ILE A 400 -6.56 -17.87 27.15
C ILE A 400 -6.23 -19.02 26.21
N ILE A 401 -4.96 -19.11 25.80
CA ILE A 401 -4.46 -20.14 24.91
C ILE A 401 -4.09 -21.37 25.78
N ASN A 402 -4.66 -22.53 25.47
CA ASN A 402 -4.54 -23.80 26.21
C ASN A 402 -4.97 -23.75 27.69
N GLY A 403 -5.78 -22.77 28.11
CA GLY A 403 -6.11 -22.56 29.53
C GLY A 403 -5.01 -21.86 30.35
N GLU A 404 -3.76 -21.85 29.86
CA GLU A 404 -2.57 -21.39 30.61
C GLU A 404 -2.03 -20.03 30.17
N LEU A 405 -1.89 -19.78 28.86
CA LEU A 405 -1.23 -18.57 28.34
C LEU A 405 -2.25 -17.44 28.10
N ARG A 406 -2.20 -16.40 28.95
CA ARG A 406 -3.25 -15.38 29.07
C ARG A 406 -2.84 -14.04 28.46
N VAL A 407 -3.23 -13.79 27.21
CA VAL A 407 -2.60 -12.82 26.29
C VAL A 407 -3.63 -12.08 25.43
N THR A 408 -3.44 -10.79 25.11
CA THR A 408 -4.35 -10.09 24.19
C THR A 408 -4.14 -10.44 22.73
N PRO A 409 -5.18 -10.28 21.89
CA PRO A 409 -5.11 -10.48 20.45
C PRO A 409 -3.90 -9.86 19.73
N VAL A 410 -3.36 -8.73 20.20
CA VAL A 410 -2.30 -7.97 19.50
C VAL A 410 -0.86 -8.25 19.96
N HIS A 411 -0.62 -9.14 20.93
CA HIS A 411 0.74 -9.38 21.45
C HIS A 411 1.46 -10.50 20.69
N ARG A 412 2.74 -10.34 20.34
CA ARG A 412 3.48 -11.32 19.50
C ARG A 412 4.02 -12.51 20.30
N LEU A 413 3.81 -13.72 19.78
CA LEU A 413 4.26 -15.01 20.32
C LEU A 413 5.10 -15.75 19.28
N TYR A 414 5.96 -16.69 19.72
CA TYR A 414 6.67 -17.59 18.82
C TYR A 414 5.86 -18.86 18.55
N VAL A 415 5.27 -18.91 17.36
CA VAL A 415 4.29 -19.92 16.96
C VAL A 415 4.67 -20.46 15.61
N ASN A 416 4.71 -21.79 15.45
CA ASN A 416 5.22 -22.47 14.25
C ASN A 416 6.61 -21.98 13.82
N ARG A 417 7.44 -21.54 14.78
CA ARG A 417 8.76 -20.89 14.60
C ARG A 417 8.72 -19.54 13.84
N LYS A 418 7.61 -18.80 13.93
CA LYS A 418 7.47 -17.42 13.43
C LYS A 418 6.84 -16.51 14.49
N TRP A 419 7.02 -15.21 14.33
CA TRP A 419 6.52 -14.17 15.24
C TRP A 419 5.14 -13.65 14.79
N ILE A 420 4.04 -14.20 15.32
CA ILE A 420 2.65 -13.81 14.99
C ILE A 420 1.93 -13.23 16.21
N ILE A 421 0.87 -12.44 16.04
CA ILE A 421 0.10 -11.89 17.17
C ILE A 421 -0.89 -12.92 17.74
N ALA A 422 -1.13 -12.90 19.04
CA ALA A 422 -1.84 -13.97 19.75
C ALA A 422 -3.33 -14.14 19.37
N GLY A 423 -3.92 -13.18 18.67
CA GLY A 423 -5.27 -13.26 18.09
C GLY A 423 -5.31 -13.75 16.65
N GLU A 424 -4.14 -13.96 16.03
CA GLU A 424 -3.96 -14.71 14.77
C GLU A 424 -3.51 -16.17 15.05
N VAL A 425 -3.37 -16.56 16.33
CA VAL A 425 -3.08 -17.94 16.73
C VAL A 425 -4.38 -18.75 16.67
N GLU A 426 -4.32 -19.95 16.09
CA GLU A 426 -5.48 -20.83 15.93
C GLU A 426 -5.36 -22.14 16.71
N VAL A 427 -6.51 -22.81 16.92
CA VAL A 427 -6.58 -24.14 17.54
C VAL A 427 -6.07 -25.19 16.56
N GLY A 428 -4.75 -25.38 16.58
CA GLY A 428 -4.01 -26.28 15.70
C GLY A 428 -2.51 -26.00 15.66
N ASP A 429 -2.13 -24.75 15.96
CA ASP A 429 -0.75 -24.24 15.98
C ASP A 429 0.17 -24.89 17.01
N TYR A 430 1.48 -24.62 16.92
CA TYR A 430 2.47 -25.11 17.88
C TYR A 430 3.34 -23.98 18.44
N LEU A 431 3.21 -23.72 19.74
CA LEU A 431 4.06 -22.82 20.52
C LEU A 431 5.41 -23.51 20.82
N LEU A 432 6.50 -22.76 20.96
CA LEU A 432 7.83 -23.32 21.24
C LEU A 432 8.23 -23.14 22.72
N ASP A 433 8.51 -24.26 23.40
CA ASP A 433 8.83 -24.30 24.83
C ASP A 433 10.33 -24.07 25.15
N ARG A 434 10.66 -23.83 26.43
CA ARG A 434 12.04 -23.67 26.91
C ARG A 434 12.97 -24.83 26.55
N ASN A 435 12.48 -26.07 26.55
CA ASN A 435 13.22 -27.27 26.16
C ASN A 435 13.28 -27.50 24.63
N ASN A 436 12.73 -26.56 23.84
CA ASN A 436 12.62 -26.61 22.38
C ASN A 436 11.62 -27.66 21.84
N GLN A 437 10.69 -28.10 22.70
CA GLN A 437 9.55 -28.94 22.33
C GLN A 437 8.39 -28.08 21.81
N LEU A 438 7.58 -28.66 20.93
CA LEU A 438 6.43 -28.00 20.28
C LEU A 438 5.15 -28.32 21.05
N ILE A 439 4.58 -27.32 21.73
CA ILE A 439 3.33 -27.42 22.50
C ILE A 439 2.17 -27.05 21.57
N LYS A 440 1.32 -28.03 21.24
CA LYS A 440 0.16 -27.79 20.37
C LYS A 440 -0.91 -26.93 21.07
N VAL A 441 -1.47 -25.97 20.34
CA VAL A 441 -2.66 -25.22 20.73
C VAL A 441 -3.91 -26.06 20.47
N PHE A 442 -4.69 -26.31 21.53
CA PHE A 442 -5.90 -27.13 21.51
C PHE A 442 -7.15 -26.40 22.03
N SER A 443 -7.00 -25.25 22.71
CA SER A 443 -8.11 -24.33 23.03
C SER A 443 -7.64 -22.87 23.01
N ILE A 444 -8.55 -21.96 22.68
CA ILE A 444 -8.37 -20.51 22.80
C ILE A 444 -9.69 -19.92 23.31
N GLU A 445 -9.69 -19.36 24.52
CA GLU A 445 -10.91 -18.86 25.19
C GLU A 445 -10.83 -17.34 25.39
N GLN A 446 -11.76 -16.59 24.79
CA GLN A 446 -11.79 -15.12 24.87
C GLN A 446 -12.57 -14.64 26.10
N THR A 447 -11.87 -14.11 27.10
CA THR A 447 -12.45 -13.58 28.33
C THR A 447 -12.59 -12.06 28.23
N ARG A 448 -13.76 -11.50 28.58
CA ARG A 448 -14.05 -10.04 28.58
C ARG A 448 -14.31 -9.49 29.98
N GLY A 449 -13.92 -8.25 30.22
CA GLY A 449 -13.87 -7.57 31.51
C GLY A 449 -12.61 -6.71 31.65
N ASP A 450 -12.53 -5.83 32.64
CA ASP A 450 -11.32 -5.02 32.90
C ASP A 450 -10.22 -5.88 33.55
N PHE A 451 -9.17 -6.19 32.78
CA PHE A 451 -8.05 -6.99 33.24
C PHE A 451 -6.76 -6.19 33.24
N ALA A 452 -5.97 -6.32 34.30
CA ALA A 452 -4.66 -5.72 34.43
C ALA A 452 -3.59 -6.54 33.66
N VAL A 453 -2.86 -5.86 32.78
CA VAL A 453 -1.98 -6.46 31.77
C VAL A 453 -0.59 -5.83 31.82
N TYR A 454 0.46 -6.63 31.66
CA TYR A 454 1.83 -6.30 32.01
C TYR A 454 2.81 -6.81 30.93
N ASN A 455 3.98 -6.18 30.82
CA ASN A 455 5.02 -6.54 29.86
C ASN A 455 6.43 -6.37 30.48
N LEU A 456 7.50 -6.89 29.88
CA LEU A 456 8.88 -6.67 30.38
C LEU A 456 9.95 -6.57 29.29
N GLU A 457 11.11 -6.06 29.66
CA GLU A 457 12.26 -5.78 28.79
C GLU A 457 13.56 -6.08 29.54
N ILE A 458 14.60 -6.60 28.86
CA ILE A 458 15.82 -7.12 29.52
C ILE A 458 17.15 -6.72 28.83
N GLU A 459 18.23 -6.77 29.60
CA GLU A 459 19.49 -5.99 29.48
C GLU A 459 20.36 -6.28 28.24
N LYS A 460 20.27 -7.47 27.62
CA LYS A 460 21.29 -7.93 26.67
C LYS A 460 20.78 -8.72 25.47
N TYR A 461 19.90 -9.68 25.72
CA TYR A 461 19.16 -10.40 24.69
C TYR A 461 17.72 -9.94 24.86
N ARG A 462 17.13 -9.25 23.89
CA ARG A 462 15.79 -8.64 24.06
C ARG A 462 14.68 -9.70 23.87
N THR A 463 14.90 -10.87 24.47
CA THR A 463 14.07 -12.07 24.40
C THR A 463 13.92 -12.64 25.80
N TYR A 464 12.79 -13.26 26.12
CA TYR A 464 12.58 -13.94 27.41
C TYR A 464 11.53 -15.05 27.29
N PHE A 465 11.26 -15.77 28.39
CA PHE A 465 10.19 -16.75 28.47
C PHE A 465 8.97 -16.20 29.23
N ALA A 466 7.83 -16.13 28.53
CA ALA A 466 6.52 -15.84 29.07
C ALA A 466 5.69 -17.13 29.11
N GLY A 467 5.25 -17.53 30.31
CA GLY A 467 4.99 -18.92 30.59
C GLY A 467 6.23 -19.76 30.31
N ASN A 468 6.05 -20.85 29.59
CA ASN A 468 7.14 -21.69 29.08
C ASN A 468 7.63 -21.26 27.68
N ILE A 469 7.11 -20.15 27.12
CA ILE A 469 7.15 -19.80 25.68
C ILE A 469 8.03 -18.57 25.39
N TYR A 470 8.78 -18.58 24.29
CA TYR A 470 9.79 -17.56 23.93
C TYR A 470 9.20 -16.29 23.26
N VAL A 471 9.72 -15.09 23.55
CA VAL A 471 9.36 -13.76 22.95
C VAL A 471 10.60 -12.90 22.55
N HIS A 472 10.51 -11.87 21.67
CA HIS A 472 11.67 -11.18 21.02
C HIS A 472 11.53 -9.65 20.66
N ASN A 473 12.68 -8.95 20.52
CA ASN A 473 12.91 -7.56 20.00
C ASN A 473 14.40 -7.42 19.50
N GLN A 474 14.78 -6.50 18.59
CA GLN A 474 16.20 -6.09 18.27
C GLN A 474 16.23 -4.77 17.43
N LYS A 475 17.34 -4.10 17.02
CA LYS A 475 18.76 -4.47 16.76
C LYS A 475 19.76 -3.30 17.02
N GLY A 476 20.97 -3.35 16.44
CA GLY A 476 22.06 -2.35 16.33
C GLY A 476 22.97 -2.71 15.12
N GLY A 477 24.16 -2.15 14.83
CA GLY A 477 24.95 -1.06 15.44
C GLY A 477 26.36 -0.92 14.79
N ASN A 478 27.06 0.19 15.05
CA ASN A 478 28.46 0.53 14.68
C ASN A 478 29.04 0.19 13.28
N ASP A 479 29.00 1.19 12.39
CA ASP A 479 30.23 1.73 11.77
C ASP A 479 30.25 3.27 12.01
N SER A 480 31.40 3.90 11.79
CA SER A 480 31.67 5.34 11.97
C SER A 480 31.23 6.21 10.78
N SER A 481 31.15 5.64 9.58
CA SER A 481 30.46 6.26 8.43
C SER A 481 28.96 6.41 8.73
N ARG A 482 28.32 7.41 8.11
CA ARG A 482 26.85 7.50 8.06
C ARG A 482 26.32 6.56 6.98
N SER A 483 25.49 5.60 7.38
CA SER A 483 24.97 4.54 6.49
C SER A 483 23.54 4.07 6.80
N ASP A 484 22.99 4.40 7.97
CA ASP A 484 21.61 4.07 8.36
C ASP A 484 20.66 5.24 8.04
N PHE A 485 19.96 5.14 6.91
CA PHE A 485 19.09 6.19 6.36
C PHE A 485 17.61 5.78 6.22
N PRO A 486 16.91 5.41 7.31
CA PRO A 486 15.50 5.05 7.25
C PRO A 486 14.60 6.29 7.05
N ASP A 487 13.46 6.09 6.38
CA ASP A 487 12.41 7.11 6.22
C ASP A 487 11.58 7.34 7.50
N THR A 488 11.56 6.34 8.39
CA THR A 488 10.86 6.37 9.68
C THR A 488 11.79 5.86 10.77
N ALA A 489 12.21 6.76 11.67
CA ALA A 489 13.09 6.43 12.79
C ALA A 489 12.34 5.79 13.98
N TYR A 490 11.04 6.05 14.13
CA TYR A 490 10.27 5.56 15.27
C TYR A 490 8.78 5.42 14.97
N TRP A 491 8.18 4.35 15.49
CA TRP A 491 6.74 4.19 15.62
C TRP A 491 6.42 3.38 16.88
N ASN A 492 5.66 3.97 17.81
CA ASN A 492 5.17 3.30 19.01
C ASN A 492 3.74 3.75 19.32
N PRO A 493 2.72 2.91 19.07
CA PRO A 493 1.33 3.26 19.30
C PRO A 493 0.88 3.18 20.78
N THR A 494 1.75 2.85 21.73
CA THR A 494 1.35 2.45 23.11
C THR A 494 2.03 3.23 24.24
N HIS A 495 2.55 4.44 24.01
CA HIS A 495 2.99 5.31 25.11
C HIS A 495 1.79 5.70 26.00
N LYS A 496 2.01 6.08 27.25
CA LYS A 496 0.93 6.54 28.15
C LYS A 496 1.39 7.70 29.02
N THR A 497 0.53 8.70 29.19
CA THR A 497 0.77 9.80 30.15
C THR A 497 0.37 9.40 31.56
N ASN A 498 1.14 9.86 32.54
CA ASN A 498 0.92 9.64 33.97
C ASN A 498 -0.32 10.41 34.48
N ASN A 499 -0.58 10.33 35.79
CA ASN A 499 -1.72 11.03 36.41
C ASN A 499 -1.62 12.57 36.40
N GLU A 500 -0.43 13.12 36.09
CA GLU A 500 -0.20 14.55 35.82
C GLU A 500 -0.29 14.89 34.32
N GLY A 501 -0.74 13.93 33.50
CA GLY A 501 -0.86 14.09 32.05
C GLY A 501 0.49 14.17 31.35
N LYS A 502 1.57 13.59 31.88
CA LYS A 502 2.91 13.63 31.26
C LYS A 502 3.45 12.26 30.87
N ALA A 503 4.06 12.16 29.69
CA ALA A 503 4.89 11.04 29.26
C ALA A 503 6.29 11.54 28.88
N GLU A 504 7.32 10.73 29.12
CA GLU A 504 8.67 10.95 28.61
C GLU A 504 9.00 9.89 27.56
N VAL A 505 9.46 10.34 26.40
CA VAL A 505 9.73 9.52 25.22
C VAL A 505 11.18 9.72 24.81
N GLU A 506 11.96 8.64 24.84
CA GLU A 506 13.35 8.60 24.37
C GLU A 506 13.43 7.84 23.05
N ILE A 507 14.03 8.46 22.03
CA ILE A 507 14.14 7.90 20.67
C ILE A 507 15.61 8.02 20.21
N PRO A 508 16.30 6.91 19.86
CA PRO A 508 17.60 7.00 19.20
C PRO A 508 17.42 7.52 17.77
N LEU A 509 18.20 8.53 17.39
CA LEU A 509 18.15 9.12 16.05
C LEU A 509 19.13 8.40 15.10
N PRO A 510 18.74 8.08 13.85
CA PRO A 510 19.61 7.42 12.87
C PRO A 510 20.62 8.41 12.24
N ASP A 511 21.25 8.05 11.12
CA ASP A 511 22.28 8.87 10.49
C ASP A 511 21.76 10.02 9.59
N ASN A 512 20.44 10.18 9.42
CA ASN A 512 19.84 11.23 8.58
C ASN A 512 20.16 12.65 9.13
N LEU A 513 20.76 13.51 8.31
CA LEU A 513 20.96 14.93 8.58
C LEU A 513 19.76 15.76 8.09
N THR A 514 18.63 15.55 8.76
CA THR A 514 17.28 15.93 8.35
C THR A 514 16.50 16.66 9.45
N THR A 515 15.28 17.10 9.14
CA THR A 515 14.26 17.46 10.13
C THR A 515 13.24 16.33 10.21
N TRP A 516 13.03 15.79 11.41
CA TRP A 516 12.00 14.80 11.68
C TRP A 516 10.70 15.46 12.13
N ARG A 517 9.55 14.85 11.81
CA ARG A 517 8.27 15.17 12.44
C ARG A 517 7.96 14.16 13.53
N LEU A 518 7.97 14.64 14.77
CA LEU A 518 7.49 13.92 15.95
C LEU A 518 5.99 14.15 16.07
N ALA A 519 5.20 13.19 15.62
CA ALA A 519 3.75 13.16 15.75
C ALA A 519 3.34 12.42 17.04
N ALA A 520 2.31 12.91 17.72
CA ALA A 520 1.66 12.25 18.83
C ALA A 520 0.13 12.37 18.71
N ILE A 521 -0.58 11.25 18.66
CA ILE A 521 -2.04 11.17 18.81
C ILE A 521 -2.35 10.75 20.25
N ALA A 522 -3.32 11.38 20.91
CA ALA A 522 -3.76 11.07 22.26
C ALA A 522 -5.21 10.58 22.29
N ASN A 523 -5.49 9.53 23.09
CA ASN A 523 -6.84 9.10 23.45
C ASN A 523 -6.96 8.83 24.96
N SER A 524 -8.09 9.19 25.57
CA SER A 524 -8.39 8.87 26.98
C SER A 524 -9.47 7.78 27.12
N LYS A 525 -9.66 7.24 28.34
CA LYS A 525 -10.71 6.24 28.63
C LYS A 525 -12.13 6.83 28.51
N GLU A 526 -12.28 8.15 28.62
CA GLU A 526 -13.54 8.91 28.50
C GLU A 526 -13.92 9.21 27.02
N ALA A 527 -13.21 8.58 26.07
CA ALA A 527 -13.24 8.88 24.64
C ALA A 527 -12.85 10.33 24.30
N ALA A 528 -11.96 10.94 25.08
CA ALA A 528 -11.33 12.19 24.71
C ALA A 528 -10.24 11.96 23.65
N PHE A 529 -10.09 12.88 22.71
CA PHE A 529 -9.06 12.80 21.66
C PHE A 529 -8.31 14.12 21.47
N GLY A 530 -7.06 14.02 21.04
CA GLY A 530 -6.24 15.14 20.59
C GLY A 530 -5.05 14.67 19.77
N SER A 531 -4.32 15.58 19.14
CA SER A 531 -3.12 15.26 18.39
C SER A 531 -2.19 16.46 18.23
N LYS A 532 -0.88 16.21 18.11
CA LYS A 532 0.13 17.23 17.89
C LYS A 532 1.27 16.72 17.01
N VAL A 533 1.86 17.63 16.24
CA VAL A 533 3.15 17.42 15.57
C VAL A 533 4.13 18.47 16.09
N SER A 534 5.39 18.08 16.24
CA SER A 534 6.54 18.94 16.50
C SER A 534 7.70 18.59 15.56
N GLU A 535 8.59 19.54 15.28
CA GLU A 535 9.76 19.31 14.41
C GLU A 535 11.05 19.13 15.24
N VAL A 536 11.89 18.17 14.85
CA VAL A 536 13.17 17.85 15.51
C VAL A 536 14.29 17.87 14.48
N THR A 537 15.23 18.81 14.61
CA THR A 537 16.35 18.97 13.65
C THR A 537 17.58 18.17 14.06
N VAL A 538 18.14 17.40 13.12
CA VAL A 538 19.39 16.64 13.28
C VAL A 538 20.45 17.20 12.34
N SER A 539 21.58 17.61 12.90
CA SER A 539 22.63 18.36 12.18
C SER A 539 24.03 18.08 12.73
N ARG A 540 25.06 18.31 11.91
CA ARG A 540 26.47 18.41 12.33
C ARG A 540 27.01 19.79 11.98
N ASP A 541 28.09 20.16 12.66
CA ASP A 541 28.71 21.49 12.56
C ASP A 541 29.32 21.71 11.16
N VAL A 542 29.84 20.65 10.54
CA VAL A 542 30.07 20.52 9.09
C VAL A 542 29.41 19.22 8.61
N LEU A 543 28.86 19.23 7.40
CA LEU A 543 28.16 18.07 6.82
C LEU A 543 28.46 17.89 5.33
N ILE A 544 28.47 16.62 4.89
CA ILE A 544 28.58 16.24 3.49
C ILE A 544 27.30 15.52 3.02
N ARG A 545 26.66 16.04 1.97
CA ARG A 545 25.45 15.47 1.36
C ARG A 545 25.80 14.90 -0.01
N PRO A 546 25.68 13.58 -0.23
CA PRO A 546 26.01 12.97 -1.50
C PRO A 546 25.04 13.41 -2.60
N PHE A 547 25.52 13.52 -3.82
CA PHE A 547 24.75 13.82 -5.02
C PHE A 547 25.15 12.84 -6.12
N LEU A 548 24.45 11.70 -6.14
CA LEU A 548 24.73 10.54 -6.98
C LEU A 548 23.45 10.20 -7.78
N PRO A 549 23.58 9.57 -8.97
CA PRO A 549 22.43 9.00 -9.68
C PRO A 549 21.88 7.77 -8.93
N ARG A 550 20.76 7.23 -9.39
CA ARG A 550 20.12 6.03 -8.79
C ARG A 550 20.86 4.72 -9.10
N PHE A 551 21.53 4.67 -10.24
CA PHE A 551 22.35 3.57 -10.73
C PHE A 551 23.42 4.11 -11.68
N LEU A 552 24.25 3.24 -12.26
CA LEU A 552 25.03 3.51 -13.47
C LEU A 552 24.95 2.30 -14.41
N SER A 553 25.27 2.48 -15.69
CA SER A 553 25.56 1.41 -16.64
C SER A 553 27.08 1.17 -16.68
N ILE A 554 27.52 -0.05 -17.02
CA ILE A 554 28.95 -0.33 -17.26
C ILE A 554 29.49 0.65 -18.32
N GLY A 555 30.58 1.35 -18.03
CA GLY A 555 31.17 2.33 -18.94
C GLY A 555 30.52 3.73 -18.96
N ASP A 556 29.51 4.00 -18.12
CA ASP A 556 28.99 5.37 -17.95
C ASP A 556 30.04 6.29 -17.32
N GLU A 557 30.17 7.51 -17.85
CA GLU A 557 31.08 8.57 -17.39
C GLU A 557 30.30 9.62 -16.56
N ALA A 558 30.24 9.47 -15.24
CA ALA A 558 29.42 10.31 -14.35
C ALA A 558 30.23 11.28 -13.50
N LYS A 559 29.77 12.55 -13.39
CA LYS A 559 30.31 13.56 -12.48
C LYS A 559 29.67 13.46 -11.09
N LEU A 560 30.01 12.39 -10.36
CA LEU A 560 29.49 12.13 -9.01
C LEU A 560 29.83 13.27 -8.06
N GLY A 561 28.84 13.73 -7.30
CA GLY A 561 28.92 14.96 -6.52
C GLY A 561 28.74 14.80 -5.03
N ALA A 562 29.09 15.87 -4.31
CA ALA A 562 28.72 16.09 -2.93
C ALA A 562 28.53 17.59 -2.66
N ILE A 563 27.53 17.95 -1.88
CA ILE A 563 27.38 19.29 -1.32
C ILE A 563 27.98 19.29 0.08
N VAL A 564 29.02 20.08 0.30
CA VAL A 564 29.59 20.34 1.62
C VAL A 564 28.96 21.61 2.16
N VAL A 565 28.52 21.59 3.42
CA VAL A 565 27.94 22.77 4.11
C VAL A 565 28.64 22.96 5.45
N ASN A 566 28.98 24.21 5.77
CA ASN A 566 29.44 24.62 7.09
C ASN A 566 28.29 25.29 7.86
N THR A 567 28.04 24.85 9.09
CA THR A 567 27.08 25.46 10.04
C THR A 567 27.65 25.52 11.47
N SER A 568 28.98 25.66 11.58
CA SER A 568 29.72 25.61 12.84
C SER A 568 29.74 26.91 13.63
N GLY A 569 29.30 28.03 13.03
CA GLY A 569 29.40 29.38 13.58
C GLY A 569 30.67 30.13 13.17
N ASP A 570 31.71 29.42 12.71
CA ASP A 570 33.01 29.96 12.30
C ASP A 570 33.38 29.58 10.87
N THR A 571 34.42 30.22 10.30
CA THR A 571 34.95 29.85 8.97
C THR A 571 35.84 28.61 9.07
N GLN A 572 35.56 27.59 8.27
CA GLN A 572 36.25 26.29 8.30
C GLN A 572 37.11 26.07 7.05
N THR A 573 38.33 25.58 7.26
CA THR A 573 39.20 25.05 6.19
C THR A 573 39.06 23.53 6.17
N LEU A 574 38.58 23.01 5.04
CA LEU A 574 38.13 21.63 4.88
C LEU A 574 38.90 20.92 3.76
N THR A 575 39.01 19.59 3.86
CA THR A 575 39.42 18.70 2.77
C THR A 575 38.31 17.69 2.53
N ALA A 576 37.71 17.72 1.34
CA ALA A 576 36.75 16.73 0.89
C ALA A 576 37.45 15.62 0.08
N LYS A 577 37.00 14.38 0.21
CA LYS A 577 37.61 13.19 -0.44
C LYS A 577 36.55 12.26 -1.00
N ILE A 578 36.89 11.58 -2.09
CA ILE A 578 36.11 10.47 -2.66
C ILE A 578 36.95 9.19 -2.72
N GLU A 579 36.36 8.12 -2.21
CA GLU A 579 36.87 6.75 -2.28
C GLU A 579 35.79 5.89 -2.96
N SER A 580 36.19 4.93 -3.79
CA SER A 580 35.25 3.99 -4.38
C SER A 580 35.90 2.63 -4.63
N ASP A 581 35.10 1.59 -4.41
CA ASP A 581 35.30 0.24 -4.92
C ASP A 581 34.24 0.02 -6.00
N GLY A 582 34.63 -0.37 -7.22
CA GLY A 582 33.74 -0.49 -8.37
C GLY A 582 33.72 0.67 -9.38
N LEU A 583 34.24 1.87 -9.06
CA LEU A 583 34.40 2.98 -10.03
C LEU A 583 35.86 3.39 -10.25
N GLN A 584 36.21 3.74 -11.48
CA GLN A 584 37.45 4.44 -11.79
C GLN A 584 37.26 5.95 -11.62
N ILE A 585 37.86 6.53 -10.59
CA ILE A 585 37.92 7.99 -10.41
C ILE A 585 39.06 8.55 -11.27
N THR A 586 38.77 9.54 -12.11
CA THR A 586 39.74 10.15 -13.05
C THR A 586 40.24 11.53 -12.60
N ASP A 587 39.46 12.22 -11.77
CA ASP A 587 39.82 13.46 -11.07
C ASP A 587 40.78 13.25 -9.88
N GLU A 588 41.36 14.34 -9.37
CA GLU A 588 41.99 14.35 -8.04
C GLU A 588 41.00 13.93 -6.94
N LYS A 589 41.29 12.81 -6.26
CA LYS A 589 40.44 12.20 -5.22
C LYS A 589 40.25 13.05 -3.96
N SER A 590 40.93 14.18 -3.83
CA SER A 590 40.86 15.07 -2.66
C SER A 590 40.86 16.53 -3.13
N LYS A 591 39.97 17.34 -2.55
CA LYS A 591 39.80 18.76 -2.91
C LYS A 591 39.73 19.59 -1.63
N GLN A 592 40.47 20.71 -1.57
CA GLN A 592 40.43 21.65 -0.44
C GLN A 592 39.44 22.77 -0.69
N LEU A 593 38.77 23.23 0.36
CA LEU A 593 37.81 24.32 0.32
C LEU A 593 37.79 25.11 1.64
N VAL A 594 37.40 26.38 1.58
CA VAL A 594 37.26 27.26 2.74
C VAL A 594 35.84 27.82 2.75
N LEU A 595 35.04 27.42 3.75
CA LEU A 595 33.63 27.80 3.86
C LEU A 595 33.42 28.70 5.07
N ALA A 596 32.84 29.89 4.85
CA ALA A 596 32.28 30.70 5.94
C ALA A 596 31.09 29.98 6.61
N ASP A 597 30.64 30.45 7.77
CA ASP A 597 29.43 29.90 8.40
C ASP A 597 28.20 30.10 7.51
N GLY A 598 27.33 29.10 7.45
CA GLY A 598 26.17 29.04 6.55
C GLY A 598 26.49 28.86 5.07
N ALA A 599 27.77 28.82 4.67
CA ALA A 599 28.17 28.63 3.28
C ALA A 599 28.12 27.14 2.85
N GLN A 600 27.87 26.93 1.56
CA GLN A 600 27.86 25.60 0.93
C GLN A 600 28.55 25.61 -0.44
N GLU A 601 29.12 24.47 -0.82
CA GLU A 601 29.79 24.28 -2.10
C GLU A 601 29.45 22.90 -2.69
N LYS A 602 29.15 22.85 -4.00
CA LYS A 602 28.92 21.61 -4.76
C LYS A 602 30.23 21.17 -5.40
N LEU A 603 30.81 20.11 -4.86
CA LEU A 603 31.97 19.42 -5.43
C LEU A 603 31.49 18.29 -6.34
N THR A 604 32.28 18.00 -7.38
CA THR A 604 32.08 16.84 -8.26
C THR A 604 33.40 16.17 -8.59
N TRP A 605 33.37 14.89 -8.96
CA TRP A 605 34.49 14.11 -9.44
C TRP A 605 34.07 13.31 -10.68
N VAL A 606 34.87 13.36 -11.75
CA VAL A 606 34.64 12.54 -12.95
C VAL A 606 35.00 11.08 -12.66
N THR A 607 34.03 10.18 -12.84
CA THR A 607 34.17 8.73 -12.60
C THR A 607 33.65 7.91 -13.77
N VAL A 608 34.21 6.72 -13.97
CA VAL A 608 33.76 5.74 -14.97
C VAL A 608 33.33 4.45 -14.25
N ALA A 609 32.20 3.88 -14.64
CA ALA A 609 31.70 2.63 -14.07
C ALA A 609 32.42 1.39 -14.62
N ASN A 610 32.97 0.55 -13.74
CA ASN A 610 33.61 -0.72 -14.14
C ASN A 610 32.56 -1.84 -14.31
N ASN A 611 32.98 -2.96 -14.92
CA ASN A 611 32.15 -4.17 -15.00
C ASN A 611 32.10 -4.89 -13.63
N VAL A 612 31.18 -4.45 -12.77
CA VAL A 612 30.82 -5.04 -11.47
C VAL A 612 29.32 -4.89 -11.25
N ALA A 613 28.71 -5.64 -10.32
CA ALA A 613 27.27 -5.56 -10.05
C ALA A 613 26.84 -4.30 -9.26
N SER A 614 27.75 -3.71 -8.48
CA SER A 614 27.55 -2.45 -7.77
C SER A 614 28.89 -1.83 -7.40
N ALA A 615 28.89 -0.51 -7.22
CA ALA A 615 30.01 0.22 -6.64
C ALA A 615 29.69 0.70 -5.23
N LYS A 616 30.66 0.60 -4.33
CA LYS A 616 30.65 1.35 -3.07
C LYS A 616 31.31 2.71 -3.28
N ILE A 617 30.70 3.75 -2.73
CA ILE A 617 31.16 5.12 -2.81
C ILE A 617 31.19 5.67 -1.39
N ARG A 618 32.37 6.12 -0.96
CA ARG A 618 32.58 6.74 0.35
C ARG A 618 33.07 8.16 0.16
N LEU A 619 32.29 9.11 0.68
CA LEU A 619 32.53 10.55 0.58
C LEU A 619 32.80 11.09 1.98
N VAL A 620 33.92 11.80 2.14
CA VAL A 620 34.42 12.28 3.43
C VAL A 620 34.69 13.77 3.36
N VAL A 621 34.43 14.50 4.44
CA VAL A 621 34.94 15.86 4.68
C VAL A 621 35.62 15.92 6.05
N GLU A 622 36.83 16.45 6.09
CA GLU A 622 37.67 16.62 7.27
C GLU A 622 38.10 18.08 7.41
N GLY A 623 37.92 18.67 8.59
CA GLY A 623 38.50 19.95 8.95
C GLY A 623 40.00 19.84 9.25
N ALA A 624 40.71 20.96 9.14
CA ALA A 624 42.14 21.03 9.42
C ALA A 624 42.53 20.62 10.86
N ASP A 625 41.57 20.69 11.80
CA ASP A 625 41.70 20.26 13.20
C ASP A 625 41.58 18.74 13.41
N LYS A 626 41.02 18.02 12.43
CA LYS A 626 40.59 16.61 12.49
C LYS A 626 39.58 16.27 13.60
N THR A 627 38.94 17.26 14.22
CA THR A 627 37.81 17.04 15.15
C THR A 627 36.48 17.27 14.45
N THR A 628 36.45 18.21 13.51
CA THR A 628 35.31 18.48 12.64
C THR A 628 35.35 17.54 11.44
N GLN A 629 34.56 16.46 11.45
CA GLN A 629 34.50 15.52 10.32
C GLN A 629 33.10 14.95 10.06
N ASP A 630 32.83 14.65 8.80
CA ASP A 630 31.65 13.90 8.37
C ASP A 630 31.96 12.95 7.21
N ALA A 631 31.34 11.77 7.21
CA ALA A 631 31.57 10.73 6.21
C ALA A 631 30.26 10.00 5.92
N VAL A 632 30.01 9.72 4.65
CA VAL A 632 28.84 8.97 4.16
C VAL A 632 29.30 7.85 3.23
N GLU A 633 28.72 6.67 3.39
CA GLU A 633 28.92 5.53 2.47
C GLU A 633 27.59 5.21 1.78
N MET A 634 27.63 4.99 0.48
CA MET A 634 26.49 4.56 -0.34
C MET A 634 26.91 3.42 -1.27
N THR A 635 25.97 2.55 -1.61
CA THR A 635 26.14 1.52 -2.65
C THR A 635 25.28 1.90 -3.85
N LEU A 636 25.89 1.95 -5.03
CA LEU A 636 25.28 2.34 -6.29
C LEU A 636 25.19 1.11 -7.21
N PRO A 637 24.00 0.65 -7.62
CA PRO A 637 23.86 -0.46 -8.56
C PRO A 637 24.53 -0.14 -9.90
N ILE A 638 25.23 -1.13 -10.48
CA ILE A 638 25.78 -1.03 -11.83
C ILE A 638 25.08 -2.06 -12.72
N LYS A 639 24.57 -1.60 -13.86
CA LYS A 639 23.72 -2.34 -14.80
C LYS A 639 24.55 -2.74 -16.03
N SER A 640 24.38 -3.98 -16.49
CA SER A 640 24.85 -4.40 -17.82
C SER A 640 23.67 -4.36 -18.79
N TYR A 641 23.81 -3.58 -19.85
CA TYR A 641 22.90 -3.59 -21.00
C TYR A 641 23.67 -4.18 -22.17
N SER A 642 23.45 -5.45 -22.44
CA SER A 642 24.07 -6.21 -23.51
C SER A 642 23.04 -7.21 -24.04
N VAL A 643 23.14 -7.57 -25.32
CA VAL A 643 22.27 -8.60 -25.91
C VAL A 643 22.98 -9.96 -25.72
N PRO A 644 22.44 -10.87 -24.90
CA PRO A 644 22.97 -12.22 -24.77
C PRO A 644 22.48 -13.08 -25.93
N GLU A 645 23.41 -13.62 -26.70
CA GLU A 645 23.13 -14.78 -27.55
C GLU A 645 23.20 -16.04 -26.70
N VAL A 646 22.15 -16.85 -26.74
CA VAL A 646 21.98 -18.05 -25.90
C VAL A 646 21.71 -19.27 -26.77
N VAL A 647 22.66 -20.19 -26.81
CA VAL A 647 22.56 -21.46 -27.54
C VAL A 647 22.54 -22.60 -26.54
N ALA A 648 21.44 -23.37 -26.52
CA ALA A 648 21.26 -24.50 -25.62
C ALA A 648 21.16 -25.83 -26.39
N THR A 649 21.81 -26.88 -25.88
CA THR A 649 21.62 -28.28 -26.33
C THR A 649 21.57 -29.22 -25.12
N SER A 650 20.85 -30.35 -25.23
CA SER A 650 20.76 -31.34 -24.17
C SER A 650 20.66 -32.77 -24.70
N GLY A 651 21.20 -33.72 -23.94
CA GLY A 651 21.34 -35.10 -24.39
C GLY A 651 21.53 -36.11 -23.27
N GLN A 652 21.80 -37.36 -23.68
CA GLN A 652 22.04 -38.48 -22.79
C GLN A 652 23.27 -39.25 -23.26
N ALA A 653 24.31 -39.28 -22.45
CA ALA A 653 25.50 -40.08 -22.74
C ALA A 653 25.20 -41.56 -22.48
N LYS A 654 25.23 -42.38 -23.54
CA LYS A 654 25.17 -43.85 -23.41
C LYS A 654 26.51 -44.38 -22.88
N ASP A 655 27.57 -44.14 -23.65
CA ASP A 655 28.97 -44.41 -23.29
C ASP A 655 29.82 -43.16 -23.57
N THR A 656 29.58 -42.51 -24.70
CA THR A 656 30.17 -41.22 -25.08
C THR A 656 29.14 -40.37 -25.83
N ALA A 657 29.25 -39.05 -25.71
CA ALA A 657 28.61 -38.05 -26.55
C ALA A 657 29.65 -36.98 -26.93
N SER A 658 29.43 -36.30 -28.05
CA SER A 658 30.26 -35.19 -28.53
C SER A 658 29.35 -34.13 -29.13
N GLU A 659 29.61 -32.88 -28.80
CA GLU A 659 28.87 -31.69 -29.23
C GLU A 659 29.88 -30.71 -29.86
N GLU A 660 29.43 -30.01 -30.91
CA GLU A 660 30.28 -29.13 -31.72
C GLU A 660 29.81 -27.69 -31.58
N ILE A 661 30.71 -26.83 -31.12
CA ILE A 661 30.43 -25.44 -30.75
C ILE A 661 31.20 -24.52 -31.69
N VAL A 662 30.48 -23.66 -32.40
CA VAL A 662 31.05 -22.64 -33.30
C VAL A 662 30.70 -21.27 -32.74
N LEU A 663 31.70 -20.40 -32.61
CA LEU A 663 31.52 -19.03 -32.13
C LEU A 663 31.68 -18.00 -33.26
N PRO A 664 30.87 -16.92 -33.29
CA PRO A 664 31.11 -15.81 -34.21
C PRO A 664 32.42 -15.08 -33.90
N LYS A 665 32.89 -14.28 -34.87
CA LYS A 665 34.12 -13.48 -34.73
C LYS A 665 33.93 -12.19 -33.94
N GLU A 666 32.68 -11.73 -33.86
CA GLU A 666 32.27 -10.45 -33.28
C GLU A 666 31.49 -10.73 -32.00
N LEU A 667 32.21 -10.92 -30.90
CA LEU A 667 31.69 -11.09 -29.53
C LEU A 667 32.66 -10.45 -28.53
N ASP A 668 32.22 -10.18 -27.30
CA ASP A 668 33.11 -9.76 -26.22
C ASP A 668 33.88 -10.98 -25.63
N PRO A 669 35.21 -11.09 -25.82
CA PRO A 669 35.98 -12.22 -25.34
C PRO A 669 36.15 -12.25 -23.81
N MET A 670 35.77 -11.17 -23.11
CA MET A 670 35.77 -11.08 -21.64
C MET A 670 34.39 -11.36 -21.03
N GLN A 671 33.33 -11.50 -21.83
CA GLN A 671 31.97 -11.75 -21.35
C GLN A 671 31.32 -12.95 -22.05
N GLY A 672 31.00 -13.97 -21.26
CA GLY A 672 30.32 -15.18 -21.72
C GLY A 672 30.94 -16.46 -21.19
N ALA A 673 30.19 -17.54 -21.27
CA ALA A 673 30.61 -18.87 -20.85
C ALA A 673 29.75 -19.97 -21.49
N ALA A 674 30.28 -21.19 -21.54
CA ALA A 674 29.46 -22.39 -21.64
C ALA A 674 29.28 -22.99 -20.24
N SER A 675 28.05 -22.98 -19.72
CA SER A 675 27.67 -23.83 -18.60
C SER A 675 27.37 -25.24 -19.11
N VAL A 676 28.14 -26.22 -18.64
CA VAL A 676 27.92 -27.64 -18.89
C VAL A 676 27.39 -28.26 -17.60
N SER A 677 26.12 -28.62 -17.59
CA SER A 677 25.46 -29.26 -16.45
C SER A 677 25.26 -30.76 -16.69
N PHE A 678 25.49 -31.55 -15.65
CA PHE A 678 25.25 -32.99 -15.61
C PHE A 678 24.20 -33.34 -14.56
N SER A 679 23.35 -34.33 -14.86
CA SER A 679 22.41 -34.89 -13.89
C SER A 679 22.24 -36.41 -14.05
N PRO A 680 21.92 -37.13 -12.95
CA PRO A 680 21.59 -38.56 -13.00
C PRO A 680 20.16 -38.83 -13.49
N SER A 681 19.29 -37.80 -13.44
CA SER A 681 17.91 -37.87 -13.89
C SER A 681 17.59 -36.72 -14.86
N LEU A 682 16.84 -37.03 -15.92
CA LEU A 682 16.41 -36.05 -16.93
C LEU A 682 15.47 -34.98 -16.35
N GLY A 683 14.88 -35.21 -15.17
CA GLY A 683 13.92 -34.31 -14.54
C GLY A 683 14.48 -33.43 -13.42
N SER A 684 15.69 -33.68 -12.89
CA SER A 684 16.25 -32.84 -11.83
C SER A 684 16.76 -31.50 -12.36
N ASP A 685 17.18 -31.42 -13.63
CA ASP A 685 17.66 -30.19 -14.26
C ASP A 685 16.52 -29.20 -14.63
N SER A 686 15.25 -29.62 -14.66
CA SER A 686 14.14 -28.68 -14.85
C SER A 686 13.87 -27.80 -13.63
N ILE A 687 14.29 -28.23 -12.44
CA ILE A 687 14.17 -27.47 -11.19
C ILE A 687 15.02 -26.18 -11.24
N ASN A 688 16.06 -26.18 -12.08
CA ASN A 688 16.97 -25.04 -12.30
C ASN A 688 16.31 -23.87 -13.03
N ALA A 689 15.08 -24.05 -13.54
CA ALA A 689 14.24 -22.98 -14.06
C ALA A 689 13.49 -22.19 -12.96
N LEU A 690 13.48 -22.68 -11.71
CA LEU A 690 12.79 -21.99 -10.61
C LEU A 690 13.37 -20.60 -10.31
N PRO A 691 14.70 -20.37 -10.23
CA PRO A 691 15.26 -19.04 -9.97
C PRO A 691 14.75 -17.95 -10.92
N TYR A 692 14.57 -18.23 -12.22
CA TYR A 692 13.99 -17.29 -13.19
C TYR A 692 12.61 -16.76 -12.73
N LEU A 693 11.73 -17.66 -12.27
CA LEU A 693 10.42 -17.27 -11.73
C LEU A 693 10.58 -16.40 -10.47
N LEU A 694 11.53 -16.75 -9.59
CA LEU A 694 11.74 -16.05 -8.32
C LEU A 694 12.32 -14.64 -8.51
N THR A 695 13.18 -14.45 -9.50
CA THR A 695 13.83 -13.16 -9.80
C THR A 695 13.14 -12.35 -10.89
N TYR A 696 12.07 -12.88 -11.50
CA TYR A 696 11.21 -12.13 -12.41
C TYR A 696 10.74 -10.82 -11.73
N PRO A 697 10.66 -9.66 -12.40
CA PRO A 697 10.48 -8.38 -11.71
C PRO A 697 9.02 -8.07 -11.30
N TYR A 698 8.03 -8.61 -12.02
CA TYR A 698 6.63 -8.18 -11.93
C TYR A 698 5.77 -9.01 -10.94
N TYR A 699 4.66 -8.45 -10.47
CA TYR A 699 3.82 -9.03 -9.41
C TYR A 699 2.30 -9.04 -9.73
N CYS A 700 1.94 -9.36 -10.98
CA CYS A 700 0.56 -9.68 -11.32
C CYS A 700 0.15 -11.05 -10.71
N THR A 701 -1.15 -11.33 -10.61
CA THR A 701 -1.66 -12.56 -9.99
C THR A 701 -1.13 -13.84 -10.67
N GLU A 702 -0.97 -13.83 -12.00
CA GLU A 702 -0.35 -14.94 -12.75
C GLU A 702 1.08 -15.20 -12.27
N GLN A 703 1.92 -14.17 -12.23
CA GLN A 703 3.35 -14.29 -11.90
C GLN A 703 3.55 -14.72 -10.45
N ILE A 704 2.72 -14.24 -9.53
CA ILE A 704 2.72 -14.69 -8.12
C ILE A 704 2.35 -16.18 -8.04
N THR A 705 1.33 -16.61 -8.80
CA THR A 705 0.88 -18.01 -8.85
C THR A 705 1.92 -18.92 -9.51
N SER A 706 2.53 -18.47 -10.60
CA SER A 706 3.63 -19.13 -11.33
C SER A 706 4.93 -19.20 -10.52
N ARG A 707 5.16 -18.34 -9.53
CA ARG A 707 6.19 -18.55 -8.49
C ARG A 707 5.76 -19.62 -7.48
N LEU A 708 4.58 -19.43 -6.89
CA LEU A 708 4.09 -20.21 -5.75
C LEU A 708 3.94 -21.70 -6.07
N LEU A 709 3.27 -22.04 -7.18
CA LEU A 709 2.94 -23.42 -7.52
C LEU A 709 4.19 -24.32 -7.71
N PRO A 710 5.17 -23.98 -8.59
CA PRO A 710 6.36 -24.81 -8.74
C PRO A 710 7.25 -24.81 -7.49
N ALA A 711 7.32 -23.70 -6.74
CA ALA A 711 8.07 -23.66 -5.48
C ALA A 711 7.56 -24.70 -4.47
N VAL A 712 6.23 -24.85 -4.32
CA VAL A 712 5.61 -25.90 -3.50
C VAL A 712 5.96 -27.31 -4.00
N PHE A 713 5.88 -27.55 -5.31
CA PHE A 713 6.21 -28.87 -5.89
C PHE A 713 7.70 -29.25 -5.72
N VAL A 714 8.60 -28.27 -5.76
CA VAL A 714 10.04 -28.46 -5.49
C VAL A 714 10.28 -28.71 -3.99
N HIS A 715 9.62 -27.96 -3.10
CA HIS A 715 9.70 -28.19 -1.65
C HIS A 715 9.25 -29.62 -1.29
N ARG A 716 8.09 -30.06 -1.82
CA ARG A 716 7.56 -31.42 -1.67
C ARG A 716 8.55 -32.51 -2.10
N ILE A 717 9.36 -32.25 -3.12
CA ILE A 717 10.42 -33.17 -3.58
C ILE A 717 11.58 -33.24 -2.59
N LEU A 718 12.09 -32.09 -2.13
CA LEU A 718 13.22 -32.04 -1.19
C LEU A 718 12.88 -32.76 0.12
N GLN A 719 11.67 -32.54 0.64
CA GLN A 719 11.15 -33.23 1.83
C GLN A 719 11.10 -34.76 1.64
N ASN A 720 10.52 -35.24 0.54
CA ASN A 720 10.38 -36.68 0.28
C ASN A 720 11.73 -37.38 0.00
N ALA A 721 12.64 -36.72 -0.71
CA ALA A 721 13.96 -37.25 -1.01
C ALA A 721 14.93 -37.24 0.20
N LYS A 722 14.62 -36.46 1.25
CA LYS A 722 15.51 -36.17 2.39
C LYS A 722 16.84 -35.51 1.97
N ILE A 723 16.86 -34.88 0.80
CA ILE A 723 18.03 -34.15 0.27
C ILE A 723 17.93 -32.71 0.77
N ASP A 724 18.57 -32.45 1.91
CA ASP A 724 18.63 -31.13 2.57
C ASP A 724 19.45 -30.09 1.78
N LYS A 725 20.14 -30.51 0.70
CA LYS A 725 21.09 -29.67 -0.08
C LYS A 725 21.08 -29.99 -1.57
N SER A 726 20.01 -29.65 -2.27
CA SER A 726 20.12 -29.31 -3.70
C SER A 726 20.89 -28.00 -3.83
N GLY A 727 21.92 -27.92 -4.67
CA GLY A 727 22.77 -26.73 -4.82
C GLY A 727 22.13 -25.53 -5.56
N LEU A 728 20.83 -25.32 -5.37
CA LEU A 728 19.99 -24.44 -6.18
C LEU A 728 19.44 -23.26 -5.37
N LEU A 729 18.86 -23.56 -4.20
CA LEU A 729 18.36 -22.61 -3.20
C LEU A 729 18.47 -23.28 -1.82
N GLU A 730 18.63 -22.50 -0.76
CA GLU A 730 18.40 -23.03 0.59
C GLU A 730 16.90 -23.31 0.80
N THR A 731 16.57 -24.44 1.44
CA THR A 731 15.18 -24.81 1.79
C THR A 731 14.44 -23.68 2.52
N LYS A 732 15.16 -22.86 3.30
CA LYS A 732 14.63 -21.66 3.94
C LYS A 732 14.18 -20.59 2.94
N GLN A 733 15.01 -20.25 1.95
CA GLN A 733 14.67 -19.25 0.92
C GLN A 733 13.43 -19.67 0.13
N LEU A 734 13.33 -20.96 -0.19
CA LEU A 734 12.16 -21.55 -0.87
C LEU A 734 10.89 -21.44 0.00
N VAL A 735 10.99 -21.69 1.31
CA VAL A 735 9.89 -21.50 2.26
C VAL A 735 9.48 -20.02 2.35
N ASP A 736 10.44 -19.09 2.45
CA ASP A 736 10.15 -17.67 2.57
C ASP A 736 9.41 -17.13 1.32
N VAL A 737 9.81 -17.58 0.11
CA VAL A 737 9.10 -17.32 -1.16
C VAL A 737 7.66 -17.83 -1.16
N ILE A 738 7.43 -19.08 -0.72
CA ILE A 738 6.08 -19.67 -0.68
C ILE A 738 5.17 -18.86 0.26
N ASN A 739 5.72 -18.35 1.38
CA ASN A 739 4.97 -17.51 2.30
C ASN A 739 4.65 -16.12 1.72
N ASP A 740 5.59 -15.46 1.03
CA ASP A 740 5.34 -14.19 0.32
C ASP A 740 4.25 -14.34 -0.74
N GLY A 741 4.31 -15.40 -1.56
CA GLY A 741 3.31 -15.69 -2.58
C GLY A 741 1.89 -15.90 -2.00
N ILE A 742 1.77 -16.66 -0.91
CA ILE A 742 0.49 -16.84 -0.20
C ILE A 742 -0.04 -15.50 0.33
N GLN A 743 0.82 -14.68 0.95
CA GLN A 743 0.42 -13.39 1.52
C GLN A 743 -0.01 -12.38 0.46
N ARG A 744 0.69 -12.31 -0.69
CA ARG A 744 0.29 -11.46 -1.82
C ARG A 744 -1.07 -11.87 -2.38
N LEU A 745 -1.31 -13.17 -2.60
CA LEU A 745 -2.61 -13.64 -3.06
C LEU A 745 -3.71 -13.35 -2.03
N ASN A 746 -3.48 -13.55 -0.72
CA ASN A 746 -4.47 -13.16 0.29
C ASN A 746 -4.83 -11.66 0.21
N ASN A 747 -3.83 -10.79 0.07
CA ASN A 747 -4.02 -9.34 0.00
C ASN A 747 -4.65 -8.85 -1.32
N GLN A 748 -4.52 -9.62 -2.41
CA GLN A 748 -5.10 -9.33 -3.73
C GLN A 748 -6.49 -9.96 -3.95
N GLN A 749 -7.06 -10.72 -3.01
CA GLN A 749 -8.36 -11.37 -3.22
C GLN A 749 -9.52 -10.36 -3.12
N HIS A 750 -10.26 -10.19 -4.21
CA HIS A 750 -11.38 -9.25 -4.29
C HIS A 750 -12.57 -9.63 -3.42
N ALA A 751 -13.53 -8.71 -3.26
CA ALA A 751 -14.71 -8.89 -2.39
C ALA A 751 -15.59 -10.11 -2.75
N ASP A 752 -15.68 -10.45 -4.03
CA ASP A 752 -16.40 -11.62 -4.57
C ASP A 752 -15.72 -12.97 -4.30
N GLY A 753 -14.43 -12.97 -3.96
CA GLY A 753 -13.60 -14.17 -3.76
C GLY A 753 -12.69 -14.54 -4.93
N GLY A 754 -12.72 -13.79 -6.03
CA GLY A 754 -11.82 -13.98 -7.17
C GLY A 754 -10.53 -13.14 -7.08
N TRP A 755 -9.74 -13.22 -8.14
CA TRP A 755 -8.56 -12.37 -8.40
C TRP A 755 -8.56 -11.87 -9.84
N GLY A 756 -8.20 -10.61 -10.04
CA GLY A 756 -7.94 -10.04 -11.37
C GLY A 756 -6.53 -10.33 -11.85
N TRP A 757 -6.11 -9.67 -12.93
CA TRP A 757 -4.69 -9.64 -13.34
C TRP A 757 -3.85 -8.79 -12.37
N TRP A 758 -4.43 -7.65 -11.96
CA TRP A 758 -3.95 -6.74 -10.92
C TRP A 758 -5.10 -6.48 -9.93
N ILE A 759 -4.82 -5.84 -8.78
CA ILE A 759 -5.80 -5.65 -7.69
C ILE A 759 -6.87 -4.58 -8.01
N GLU A 760 -6.63 -3.79 -9.05
CA GLU A 760 -7.51 -2.74 -9.56
C GLU A 760 -8.52 -3.28 -10.60
N TYR A 761 -8.27 -4.46 -11.19
CA TYR A 761 -9.03 -5.00 -12.33
C TYR A 761 -10.12 -5.98 -11.87
N GLU A 762 -11.09 -6.31 -12.74
CA GLU A 762 -12.12 -7.31 -12.41
C GLU A 762 -11.56 -8.73 -12.26
N SER A 763 -12.24 -9.56 -11.45
CA SER A 763 -11.86 -10.95 -11.16
C SER A 763 -11.92 -11.86 -12.39
N ASP A 764 -10.77 -12.37 -12.85
CA ASP A 764 -10.68 -13.35 -13.93
C ASP A 764 -10.90 -14.78 -13.41
N THR A 765 -11.68 -15.57 -14.14
CA THR A 765 -12.04 -16.93 -13.70
C THR A 765 -10.93 -17.97 -13.91
N PHE A 766 -10.06 -17.81 -14.91
CA PHE A 766 -8.92 -18.70 -15.09
C PHE A 766 -7.84 -18.44 -14.04
N LEU A 767 -7.48 -17.17 -13.80
CA LEU A 767 -6.54 -16.78 -12.74
C LEU A 767 -7.06 -17.17 -11.37
N THR A 768 -8.35 -17.01 -11.10
CA THR A 768 -8.96 -17.47 -9.83
C THR A 768 -8.82 -18.99 -9.66
N ALA A 769 -9.01 -19.79 -10.71
CA ALA A 769 -8.78 -21.22 -10.67
C ALA A 769 -7.29 -21.59 -10.49
N TYR A 770 -6.37 -20.82 -11.10
CA TYR A 770 -4.93 -21.05 -11.01
C TYR A 770 -4.38 -20.70 -9.62
N ALA A 771 -4.77 -19.54 -9.06
CA ALA A 771 -4.45 -19.14 -7.69
C ALA A 771 -5.04 -20.13 -6.67
N PHE A 772 -6.28 -20.58 -6.87
CA PHE A 772 -6.91 -21.62 -6.02
C PHE A 772 -6.15 -22.96 -6.07
N LEU A 773 -5.61 -23.36 -7.22
CA LEU A 773 -4.75 -24.55 -7.33
C LEU A 773 -3.45 -24.37 -6.52
N ALA A 774 -2.74 -23.26 -6.70
CA ALA A 774 -1.48 -23.01 -5.99
C ALA A 774 -1.67 -22.92 -4.47
N LEU A 775 -2.72 -22.22 -4.02
CA LEU A 775 -3.08 -22.13 -2.60
C LEU A 775 -3.55 -23.48 -2.03
N SER A 776 -4.26 -24.30 -2.82
CA SER A 776 -4.65 -25.66 -2.40
C SER A 776 -3.45 -26.59 -2.29
N GLU A 777 -2.53 -26.58 -3.26
CA GLU A 777 -1.31 -27.37 -3.25
C GLU A 777 -0.36 -26.96 -2.11
N ALA A 778 -0.24 -25.65 -1.85
CA ALA A 778 0.50 -25.14 -0.69
C ALA A 778 -0.09 -25.64 0.64
N LYS A 779 -1.43 -25.65 0.76
CA LYS A 779 -2.11 -26.20 1.95
C LYS A 779 -1.94 -27.72 2.07
N MET A 780 -1.94 -28.46 0.97
CA MET A 780 -1.61 -29.91 0.97
C MET A 780 -0.17 -30.17 1.40
N ASP A 781 0.75 -29.24 1.13
CA ASP A 781 2.16 -29.30 1.56
C ASP A 781 2.40 -28.74 2.98
N ASN A 782 1.31 -28.48 3.72
CA ASN A 782 1.28 -27.99 5.11
C ASN A 782 1.69 -26.51 5.32
N PHE A 783 1.60 -25.67 4.30
CA PHE A 783 1.72 -24.21 4.47
C PHE A 783 0.39 -23.60 4.97
N THR A 784 0.47 -22.59 5.83
CA THR A 784 -0.69 -21.87 6.37
C THR A 784 -1.38 -21.06 5.29
N VAL A 785 -2.56 -21.53 4.86
CA VAL A 785 -3.45 -20.85 3.90
C VAL A 785 -4.83 -20.77 4.51
N ALA A 786 -5.38 -19.56 4.66
CA ALA A 786 -6.63 -19.32 5.34
C ALA A 786 -7.82 -20.00 4.63
N ASP A 787 -8.60 -20.78 5.39
CA ASP A 787 -9.76 -21.52 4.88
C ASP A 787 -10.81 -20.61 4.23
N GLN A 788 -10.96 -19.38 4.74
CA GLN A 788 -11.87 -18.40 4.18
C GLN A 788 -11.43 -17.92 2.79
N THR A 789 -10.12 -17.76 2.52
CA THR A 789 -9.60 -17.43 1.18
C THR A 789 -9.98 -18.50 0.17
N LEU A 790 -9.67 -19.77 0.50
CA LEU A 790 -9.97 -20.92 -0.35
C LEU A 790 -11.48 -21.11 -0.53
N LYS A 791 -12.29 -20.96 0.53
CA LYS A 791 -13.75 -21.11 0.46
C LYS A 791 -14.42 -20.02 -0.36
N ARG A 792 -13.94 -18.78 -0.30
CA ARG A 792 -14.42 -17.68 -1.15
C ARG A 792 -14.11 -17.94 -2.62
N ALA A 793 -12.89 -18.36 -2.92
CA ALA A 793 -12.49 -18.75 -4.28
C ALA A 793 -13.29 -19.96 -4.80
N GLN A 794 -13.50 -20.99 -3.99
CA GLN A 794 -14.36 -22.14 -4.34
C GLN A 794 -15.79 -21.67 -4.65
N ASN A 795 -16.40 -20.85 -3.79
CA ASN A 795 -17.75 -20.31 -4.01
C ASN A 795 -17.84 -19.49 -5.32
N TYR A 796 -16.82 -18.68 -5.61
CA TYR A 796 -16.73 -17.93 -6.87
C TYR A 796 -16.72 -18.90 -8.06
N LEU A 797 -15.82 -19.89 -8.07
CA LEU A 797 -15.66 -20.84 -9.20
C LEU A 797 -16.90 -21.74 -9.41
N GLU A 798 -17.53 -22.20 -8.33
CA GLU A 798 -18.81 -22.91 -8.38
C GLU A 798 -19.93 -22.04 -8.95
N SER A 799 -19.95 -20.73 -8.63
CA SER A 799 -20.91 -19.79 -9.20
C SER A 799 -20.69 -19.58 -10.70
N GLN A 800 -19.43 -19.54 -11.18
CA GLN A 800 -19.13 -19.37 -12.61
C GLN A 800 -19.54 -20.61 -13.42
N LEU A 801 -19.24 -21.83 -12.94
CA LEU A 801 -19.74 -23.07 -13.55
C LEU A 801 -21.28 -23.09 -13.62
N SER A 802 -21.95 -22.61 -12.56
CA SER A 802 -23.41 -22.62 -12.47
C SER A 802 -24.10 -21.54 -13.32
N ARG A 803 -23.41 -20.43 -13.63
CA ARG A 803 -24.02 -19.26 -14.30
C ARG A 803 -24.05 -19.35 -15.82
N GLY A 804 -23.01 -19.88 -16.48
CA GLY A 804 -22.87 -19.62 -17.91
C GLY A 804 -21.97 -20.56 -18.72
N GLY A 805 -22.44 -21.79 -19.00
CA GLY A 805 -21.83 -22.70 -20.00
C GLY A 805 -21.87 -22.22 -21.47
N LYS A 806 -22.24 -20.95 -21.71
CA LYS A 806 -22.18 -20.23 -22.99
C LYS A 806 -21.10 -19.15 -23.03
N GLU A 807 -20.77 -18.55 -21.89
CA GLU A 807 -19.80 -17.44 -21.78
C GLU A 807 -18.45 -17.96 -21.29
N LEU A 808 -18.45 -18.91 -20.35
CA LEU A 808 -17.23 -19.52 -19.86
C LEU A 808 -16.66 -20.54 -20.85
N SER A 809 -15.38 -20.40 -21.22
CA SER A 809 -14.74 -21.29 -22.20
C SER A 809 -14.76 -22.76 -21.73
N LEU A 810 -14.83 -23.71 -22.68
CA LEU A 810 -14.83 -25.14 -22.35
C LEU A 810 -13.54 -25.56 -21.62
N TYR A 811 -12.40 -24.96 -21.99
CA TYR A 811 -11.14 -25.15 -21.29
C TYR A 811 -11.26 -24.69 -19.82
N THR A 812 -11.77 -23.47 -19.60
CA THR A 812 -11.90 -22.91 -18.25
C THR A 812 -12.84 -23.78 -17.40
N GLN A 813 -13.95 -24.26 -17.98
CA GLN A 813 -14.82 -25.24 -17.31
C GLN A 813 -14.05 -26.52 -16.93
N ALA A 814 -13.32 -27.14 -17.87
CA ALA A 814 -12.52 -28.34 -17.62
C ALA A 814 -11.43 -28.13 -16.55
N TYR A 815 -10.80 -26.96 -16.53
CA TYR A 815 -9.79 -26.58 -15.54
C TYR A 815 -10.41 -26.39 -14.15
N ILE A 816 -11.59 -25.77 -14.04
CA ILE A 816 -12.31 -25.67 -12.76
C ILE A 816 -12.66 -27.09 -12.24
N LEU A 817 -13.11 -28.00 -13.10
CA LEU A 817 -13.38 -29.38 -12.67
C LEU A 817 -12.11 -30.07 -12.14
N TYR A 818 -10.95 -29.81 -12.74
CA TYR A 818 -9.67 -30.34 -12.29
C TYR A 818 -9.24 -29.81 -10.92
N VAL A 819 -9.41 -28.51 -10.65
CA VAL A 819 -9.00 -27.93 -9.35
C VAL A 819 -10.02 -28.20 -8.22
N LEU A 820 -11.32 -28.34 -8.53
CA LEU A 820 -12.37 -28.60 -7.54
C LEU A 820 -12.61 -30.09 -7.22
N LYS A 821 -12.03 -31.03 -7.98
CA LYS A 821 -12.32 -32.49 -7.92
C LYS A 821 -12.27 -33.12 -6.52
N GLU A 822 -11.45 -32.59 -5.61
CA GLU A 822 -11.21 -33.16 -4.27
C GLU A 822 -12.14 -32.58 -3.17
N ARG A 823 -13.14 -31.77 -3.53
CA ARG A 823 -13.93 -30.95 -2.59
C ARG A 823 -15.41 -31.36 -2.40
N ASN A 824 -15.78 -32.61 -2.68
CA ASN A 824 -17.15 -33.15 -2.55
C ASN A 824 -18.25 -32.41 -3.37
N VAL A 825 -17.87 -31.64 -4.39
CA VAL A 825 -18.79 -30.95 -5.30
C VAL A 825 -19.38 -31.95 -6.32
N ASN A 826 -20.65 -31.80 -6.69
CA ASN A 826 -21.28 -32.66 -7.71
C ASN A 826 -20.86 -32.24 -9.14
N LEU A 827 -19.67 -32.67 -9.56
CA LEU A 827 -19.05 -32.31 -10.84
C LEU A 827 -19.45 -33.23 -12.02
N SER A 828 -20.14 -34.34 -11.77
CA SER A 828 -20.37 -35.42 -12.74
C SER A 828 -21.22 -35.02 -13.96
N SER A 829 -22.12 -34.06 -13.81
CA SER A 829 -22.93 -33.48 -14.90
C SER A 829 -22.07 -32.65 -15.85
N TYR A 830 -21.32 -31.70 -15.32
CA TYR A 830 -20.38 -30.85 -16.05
C TYR A 830 -19.30 -31.69 -16.75
N ALA A 831 -18.71 -32.67 -16.05
CA ALA A 831 -17.72 -33.59 -16.60
C ALA A 831 -18.27 -34.42 -17.78
N SER A 832 -19.55 -34.82 -17.72
CA SER A 832 -20.20 -35.51 -18.83
C SER A 832 -20.42 -34.61 -20.03
N ASN A 833 -20.92 -33.37 -19.83
CA ASN A 833 -21.13 -32.42 -20.92
C ASN A 833 -19.83 -32.09 -21.66
N LEU A 834 -18.75 -31.83 -20.92
CA LEU A 834 -17.43 -31.57 -21.49
C LEU A 834 -16.82 -32.80 -22.18
N PHE A 835 -17.10 -34.02 -21.70
CA PHE A 835 -16.68 -35.24 -22.38
C PHE A 835 -17.40 -35.43 -23.72
N ASP A 836 -18.70 -35.15 -23.76
CA ASP A 836 -19.49 -35.29 -24.98
C ASP A 836 -19.06 -34.23 -26.03
N ARG A 837 -18.64 -33.03 -25.56
CA ARG A 837 -18.07 -31.93 -26.36
C ARG A 837 -16.53 -31.95 -26.51
N ARG A 838 -15.82 -33.00 -26.07
CA ARG A 838 -14.35 -32.97 -25.86
C ARG A 838 -13.49 -32.69 -27.09
N PHE A 839 -14.03 -32.81 -28.31
CA PHE A 839 -13.31 -32.43 -29.53
C PHE A 839 -13.23 -30.92 -29.76
N GLU A 840 -14.05 -30.13 -29.06
CA GLU A 840 -13.98 -28.66 -29.01
C GLU A 840 -12.96 -28.14 -27.98
N LEU A 841 -12.46 -28.99 -27.08
CA LEU A 841 -11.41 -28.64 -26.11
C LEU A 841 -10.03 -28.63 -26.78
N SER A 842 -9.15 -27.74 -26.30
CA SER A 842 -7.70 -27.85 -26.47
C SER A 842 -7.16 -29.15 -25.86
N LEU A 843 -5.96 -29.59 -26.27
CA LEU A 843 -5.31 -30.78 -25.73
C LEU A 843 -4.98 -30.62 -24.24
N GLU A 844 -4.56 -29.43 -23.80
CA GLU A 844 -4.41 -29.09 -22.39
C GLU A 844 -5.76 -29.26 -21.64
N GLY A 845 -6.86 -28.72 -22.19
CA GLY A 845 -8.19 -28.85 -21.60
C GLY A 845 -8.70 -30.30 -21.51
N ARG A 846 -8.43 -31.11 -22.54
CA ARG A 846 -8.72 -32.56 -22.53
C ARG A 846 -7.91 -33.29 -21.46
N SER A 847 -6.65 -32.91 -21.25
CA SER A 847 -5.81 -33.54 -20.22
C SER A 847 -6.29 -33.25 -18.80
N TYR A 848 -6.70 -32.01 -18.52
CA TYR A 848 -7.30 -31.63 -17.24
C TYR A 848 -8.68 -32.28 -17.04
N LEU A 849 -9.50 -32.38 -18.09
CA LEU A 849 -10.75 -33.14 -18.03
C LEU A 849 -10.50 -34.63 -17.72
N ALA A 850 -9.52 -35.28 -18.36
CA ALA A 850 -9.17 -36.67 -18.08
C ALA A 850 -8.69 -36.86 -16.63
N LEU A 851 -7.86 -35.94 -16.12
CA LEU A 851 -7.39 -35.94 -14.73
C LEU A 851 -8.53 -35.70 -13.72
N ALA A 852 -9.50 -34.84 -14.02
CA ALA A 852 -10.70 -34.65 -13.18
C ALA A 852 -11.59 -35.91 -13.20
N MET A 853 -11.89 -36.44 -14.39
CA MET A 853 -12.75 -37.61 -14.57
C MET A 853 -12.18 -38.91 -14.01
N LYS A 854 -10.86 -38.97 -13.78
CA LYS A 854 -10.20 -40.08 -13.08
C LYS A 854 -10.69 -40.21 -11.63
N ASP A 855 -10.85 -39.07 -10.97
CA ASP A 855 -11.11 -38.99 -9.52
C ASP A 855 -12.61 -38.77 -9.21
N ILE A 856 -13.41 -38.35 -10.20
CA ILE A 856 -14.87 -38.26 -10.11
C ILE A 856 -15.50 -39.67 -10.19
N SER A 857 -16.29 -40.01 -9.17
CA SER A 857 -16.98 -41.30 -9.07
C SER A 857 -17.86 -41.59 -10.31
N GLY A 858 -17.70 -42.79 -10.87
CA GLY A 858 -18.42 -43.26 -12.06
C GLY A 858 -17.82 -42.84 -13.41
N MET A 859 -16.77 -42.02 -13.45
CA MET A 859 -16.22 -41.46 -14.70
C MET A 859 -14.94 -42.12 -15.23
N ASP A 860 -14.32 -43.05 -14.48
CA ASP A 860 -13.05 -43.73 -14.82
C ASP A 860 -13.00 -44.32 -16.25
N SER A 861 -14.09 -44.90 -16.76
CA SER A 861 -14.13 -45.46 -18.12
C SER A 861 -14.08 -44.40 -19.22
N LYS A 862 -14.78 -43.26 -19.02
CA LYS A 862 -14.66 -42.07 -19.88
C LYS A 862 -13.26 -41.45 -19.75
N ALA A 863 -12.71 -41.38 -18.53
CA ALA A 863 -11.39 -40.84 -18.24
C ALA A 863 -10.27 -41.62 -18.97
N LYS A 864 -10.26 -42.95 -18.85
CA LYS A 864 -9.34 -43.85 -19.57
C LYS A 864 -9.47 -43.74 -21.09
N ARG A 865 -10.68 -43.54 -21.61
CA ARG A 865 -10.90 -43.29 -23.03
C ARG A 865 -10.30 -41.97 -23.49
N LEU A 866 -10.51 -40.88 -22.76
CA LEU A 866 -9.93 -39.57 -23.10
C LEU A 866 -8.40 -39.58 -22.97
N TYR A 867 -7.86 -40.29 -21.97
CA TYR A 867 -6.43 -40.57 -21.87
C TYR A 867 -5.91 -41.30 -23.12
N ALA A 868 -6.54 -42.39 -23.56
CA ALA A 868 -6.12 -43.11 -24.76
C ALA A 868 -6.22 -42.25 -26.04
N GLU A 869 -7.29 -41.44 -26.17
CA GLU A 869 -7.46 -40.49 -27.28
C GLU A 869 -6.35 -39.41 -27.29
N LEU A 870 -5.85 -38.96 -26.14
CA LEU A 870 -4.68 -38.07 -26.05
C LEU A 870 -3.37 -38.75 -26.47
N ILE A 871 -3.12 -39.98 -26.01
CA ILE A 871 -1.89 -40.72 -26.36
C ILE A 871 -1.80 -40.98 -27.88
N SER A 872 -2.93 -41.22 -28.56
CA SER A 872 -2.95 -41.38 -30.02
C SER A 872 -2.64 -40.10 -30.83
N LEU A 873 -2.63 -38.93 -30.19
CA LEU A 873 -2.35 -37.64 -30.84
C LEU A 873 -0.89 -37.18 -30.69
N GLY A 874 -0.05 -37.94 -29.98
CA GLY A 874 1.35 -37.58 -29.76
C GLY A 874 2.17 -37.65 -31.05
N LYS A 875 2.72 -36.51 -31.47
CA LYS A 875 3.70 -36.42 -32.55
C LYS A 875 5.01 -37.05 -32.08
N LYS A 876 5.66 -37.83 -32.94
CA LYS A 876 6.87 -38.60 -32.58
C LYS A 876 8.03 -38.35 -33.52
N THR A 877 9.23 -38.30 -32.96
CA THR A 877 10.50 -38.34 -33.68
C THR A 877 11.22 -39.66 -33.37
N ALA A 878 12.52 -39.76 -33.70
CA ALA A 878 13.35 -40.90 -33.30
C ALA A 878 13.68 -40.94 -31.79
N THR A 879 13.49 -39.84 -31.04
CA THR A 879 13.88 -39.74 -29.62
C THR A 879 12.91 -38.93 -28.73
N THR A 880 11.94 -38.23 -29.30
CA THR A 880 10.99 -37.36 -28.58
C THR A 880 9.54 -37.64 -28.97
N THR A 881 8.61 -37.38 -28.05
CA THR A 881 7.17 -37.39 -28.28
C THR A 881 6.59 -36.10 -27.69
N HIS A 882 5.73 -35.40 -28.42
CA HIS A 882 5.13 -34.13 -27.97
C HIS A 882 3.72 -33.91 -28.54
N TRP A 883 3.05 -32.85 -28.07
CA TRP A 883 1.74 -32.42 -28.58
C TRP A 883 1.80 -30.94 -28.99
N GLU A 884 1.00 -30.60 -29.98
CA GLU A 884 0.86 -29.23 -30.48
C GLU A 884 -0.63 -28.87 -30.50
N GLU A 885 -0.98 -27.68 -30.00
CA GLU A 885 -2.35 -27.20 -30.02
C GLU A 885 -2.72 -26.72 -31.45
N PRO A 886 -3.91 -27.05 -31.97
CA PRO A 886 -4.36 -26.56 -33.28
C PRO A 886 -4.51 -25.04 -33.37
N LYS A 887 -4.61 -24.37 -32.21
CA LYS A 887 -4.67 -22.91 -32.05
C LYS A 887 -4.28 -22.56 -30.60
N SER A 888 -3.40 -21.57 -30.39
CA SER A 888 -3.15 -21.00 -29.06
C SER A 888 -4.34 -20.16 -28.59
N ASP A 889 -4.62 -20.19 -27.28
CA ASP A 889 -5.61 -19.33 -26.63
C ASP A 889 -4.90 -18.45 -25.60
N TYR A 890 -4.73 -17.17 -25.94
CA TYR A 890 -3.98 -16.20 -25.14
C TYR A 890 -4.60 -16.00 -23.74
N ARG A 891 -5.93 -16.18 -23.60
CA ARG A 891 -6.67 -15.92 -22.35
C ARG A 891 -6.29 -16.84 -21.21
N ILE A 892 -5.70 -17.99 -21.55
CA ILE A 892 -5.25 -19.03 -20.61
C ILE A 892 -3.73 -19.23 -20.68
N MET A 893 -3.06 -18.43 -21.53
CA MET A 893 -1.63 -18.53 -21.89
C MET A 893 -1.26 -19.95 -22.36
N GLY A 894 -2.12 -20.55 -23.18
CA GLY A 894 -1.97 -21.94 -23.64
C GLY A 894 -0.97 -22.07 -24.78
N SER A 895 0.02 -22.95 -24.60
CA SER A 895 1.12 -23.19 -25.52
C SER A 895 1.32 -24.69 -25.79
N ASN A 896 2.15 -25.02 -26.79
CA ASN A 896 2.57 -26.41 -27.02
C ASN A 896 3.33 -26.98 -25.81
N THR A 897 4.01 -26.11 -25.06
CA THR A 897 4.69 -26.42 -23.80
C THR A 897 3.69 -26.79 -22.71
N THR A 898 2.65 -25.96 -22.45
CA THR A 898 1.66 -26.24 -21.40
C THR A 898 0.87 -27.50 -21.70
N ALA A 899 0.42 -27.68 -22.95
CA ALA A 899 -0.28 -28.89 -23.38
C ALA A 899 0.58 -30.16 -23.27
N THR A 900 1.87 -30.10 -23.65
CA THR A 900 2.79 -31.25 -23.50
C THR A 900 3.09 -31.54 -22.02
N ALA A 901 3.22 -30.51 -21.17
CA ALA A 901 3.43 -30.66 -19.73
C ALA A 901 2.19 -31.23 -19.01
N SER A 902 0.99 -30.77 -19.33
CA SER A 902 -0.24 -31.29 -18.73
C SER A 902 -0.54 -32.74 -19.15
N ILE A 903 -0.18 -33.11 -20.39
CA ILE A 903 -0.24 -34.50 -20.86
C ILE A 903 0.83 -35.37 -20.20
N LEU A 904 2.02 -34.84 -19.89
CA LEU A 904 3.01 -35.55 -19.05
C LEU A 904 2.46 -35.82 -17.62
N GLU A 905 1.73 -34.88 -17.03
CA GLU A 905 1.02 -35.10 -15.76
C GLU A 905 -0.05 -36.20 -15.92
N ALA A 906 -0.84 -36.16 -16.99
CA ALA A 906 -1.84 -37.20 -17.29
C ALA A 906 -1.21 -38.58 -17.47
N ILE A 907 -0.15 -38.72 -18.28
CA ILE A 907 0.62 -39.97 -18.44
C ILE A 907 1.07 -40.48 -17.07
N THR A 908 1.72 -39.63 -16.27
CA THR A 908 2.20 -39.99 -14.93
C THR A 908 1.09 -40.51 -14.01
N ARG A 909 -0.10 -39.90 -14.06
CA ARG A 909 -1.26 -40.24 -13.20
C ARG A 909 -2.09 -41.42 -13.73
N PHE A 910 -2.01 -41.78 -15.01
CA PHE A 910 -2.69 -42.95 -15.58
C PHE A 910 -1.79 -44.19 -15.70
N ASP A 911 -0.52 -44.02 -16.11
CA ASP A 911 0.49 -45.06 -16.23
C ASP A 911 1.89 -44.50 -15.91
N LYS A 912 2.29 -44.60 -14.65
CA LYS A 912 3.61 -44.12 -14.16
C LYS A 912 4.83 -44.80 -14.79
N ASN A 913 4.63 -45.93 -15.48
CA ASN A 913 5.69 -46.71 -16.12
C ASN A 913 5.72 -46.52 -17.65
N ASN A 914 4.88 -45.63 -18.19
CA ASN A 914 4.70 -45.49 -19.63
C ASN A 914 6.00 -45.13 -20.36
N PRO A 915 6.36 -45.80 -21.48
CA PRO A 915 7.61 -45.56 -22.19
C PRO A 915 7.71 -44.17 -22.81
N LEU A 916 6.60 -43.46 -22.99
CA LEU A 916 6.60 -42.09 -23.52
C LEU A 916 7.16 -41.07 -22.52
N ILE A 917 7.12 -41.33 -21.20
CA ILE A 917 7.58 -40.38 -20.18
C ILE A 917 8.99 -39.82 -20.49
N PRO A 918 10.05 -40.64 -20.69
CA PRO A 918 11.37 -40.12 -21.05
C PRO A 918 11.44 -39.45 -22.44
N GLU A 919 10.56 -39.79 -23.39
CA GLU A 919 10.49 -39.12 -24.71
C GLU A 919 9.89 -37.70 -24.59
N VAL A 920 8.88 -37.56 -23.73
CA VAL A 920 8.16 -36.29 -23.48
C VAL A 920 8.97 -35.34 -22.61
N VAL A 921 9.61 -35.85 -21.55
CA VAL A 921 10.53 -35.02 -20.75
C VAL A 921 11.72 -34.57 -21.61
N ARG A 922 12.25 -35.43 -22.51
CA ARG A 922 13.32 -35.05 -23.44
C ARG A 922 12.90 -33.92 -24.37
N TYR A 923 11.67 -33.94 -24.91
CA TYR A 923 11.13 -32.84 -25.69
C TYR A 923 11.11 -31.53 -24.89
N LEU A 924 10.50 -31.54 -23.70
CA LEU A 924 10.38 -30.35 -22.86
C LEU A 924 11.76 -29.76 -22.51
N MET A 925 12.76 -30.59 -22.17
CA MET A 925 14.12 -30.11 -21.91
C MET A 925 14.83 -29.55 -23.16
N SER A 926 14.50 -30.05 -24.36
CA SER A 926 15.11 -29.60 -25.62
C SER A 926 14.57 -28.27 -26.18
N ILE A 927 13.42 -27.77 -25.68
CA ILE A 927 12.82 -26.49 -26.09
C ILE A 927 13.00 -25.37 -25.04
N ARG A 928 14.02 -25.51 -24.18
CA ARG A 928 14.29 -24.60 -23.05
C ARG A 928 15.40 -23.61 -23.43
N THR A 929 15.21 -22.33 -23.13
CA THR A 929 16.13 -21.22 -23.45
C THR A 929 16.54 -20.49 -22.17
N ASP A 930 17.81 -20.14 -22.01
CA ASP A 930 18.39 -19.50 -20.82
C ASP A 930 17.94 -20.14 -19.48
N ASN A 931 17.88 -21.47 -19.46
CA ASN A 931 17.40 -22.33 -18.38
C ASN A 931 15.89 -22.22 -18.03
N HIS A 932 15.06 -21.50 -18.79
CA HIS A 932 13.59 -21.43 -18.61
C HIS A 932 12.80 -21.71 -19.90
N TRP A 933 11.47 -21.70 -19.84
CA TRP A 933 10.59 -21.81 -21.01
C TRP A 933 9.97 -20.44 -21.36
N LEU A 934 9.30 -20.36 -22.51
CA LEU A 934 8.88 -19.12 -23.17
C LEU A 934 8.17 -18.11 -22.26
N THR A 935 7.42 -18.60 -21.26
CA THR A 935 6.66 -17.78 -20.32
C THR A 935 6.83 -18.23 -18.86
N THR A 936 6.40 -17.40 -17.92
CA THR A 936 6.20 -17.76 -16.50
C THR A 936 5.30 -18.98 -16.37
N ARG A 937 4.14 -18.97 -17.06
CA ARG A 937 3.14 -20.04 -17.07
C ARG A 937 3.61 -21.36 -17.69
N ASP A 938 4.40 -21.30 -18.77
CA ASP A 938 5.09 -22.43 -19.39
C ASP A 938 6.07 -23.05 -18.39
N THR A 939 6.94 -22.22 -17.81
CA THR A 939 7.98 -22.65 -16.88
C THR A 939 7.38 -23.29 -15.63
N ALA A 940 6.33 -22.69 -15.07
CA ALA A 940 5.58 -23.27 -13.96
C ALA A 940 4.89 -24.59 -14.34
N ALA A 941 4.37 -24.72 -15.56
CA ALA A 941 3.77 -25.97 -16.06
C ALA A 941 4.79 -27.11 -16.12
N VAL A 942 5.96 -26.86 -16.73
CA VAL A 942 6.99 -27.88 -16.92
C VAL A 942 7.61 -28.32 -15.60
N ILE A 943 7.95 -27.36 -14.71
CA ILE A 943 8.42 -27.71 -13.36
C ILE A 943 7.37 -28.55 -12.64
N LYS A 944 6.10 -28.12 -12.57
CA LYS A 944 5.02 -28.86 -11.88
C LYS A 944 4.82 -30.27 -12.47
N ALA A 945 4.84 -30.43 -13.79
CA ALA A 945 4.65 -31.72 -14.45
C ALA A 945 5.82 -32.68 -14.22
N ILE A 946 7.07 -32.21 -14.38
CA ILE A 946 8.27 -33.02 -14.14
C ILE A 946 8.40 -33.34 -12.64
N SER A 947 8.12 -32.39 -11.75
CA SER A 947 8.08 -32.64 -10.31
C SER A 947 7.04 -33.69 -9.94
N SER A 948 5.84 -33.63 -10.53
CA SER A 948 4.81 -34.68 -10.38
C SER A 948 5.32 -36.05 -10.85
N GLN A 949 6.10 -36.10 -11.92
CA GLN A 949 6.73 -37.33 -12.40
C GLN A 949 7.77 -37.86 -11.42
N LEU A 950 8.66 -37.01 -10.89
CA LEU A 950 9.72 -37.43 -9.96
C LEU A 950 9.12 -38.03 -8.68
N LEU A 951 8.12 -37.36 -8.10
CA LEU A 951 7.36 -37.86 -6.94
C LEU A 951 6.69 -39.23 -7.19
N GLY A 952 6.37 -39.56 -8.44
CA GLY A 952 5.66 -40.79 -8.81
C GLY A 952 6.51 -42.06 -9.00
N LYS A 953 7.84 -41.95 -9.11
CA LYS A 953 8.71 -43.10 -9.48
C LYS A 953 9.48 -43.76 -8.33
N GLY A 954 9.90 -43.02 -7.31
CA GLY A 954 10.76 -43.54 -6.24
C GLY A 954 12.23 -43.79 -6.67
N ASP A 955 13.02 -44.40 -5.78
CA ASP A 955 14.48 -44.54 -5.91
C ASP A 955 14.95 -45.04 -7.28
N GLN A 956 15.65 -44.19 -8.03
CA GLN A 956 16.44 -44.61 -9.18
C GLN A 956 17.80 -45.15 -8.75
N LYS A 957 18.31 -46.16 -9.46
CA LYS A 957 19.71 -46.58 -9.34
C LYS A 957 20.65 -45.51 -9.93
N VAL A 958 21.19 -44.65 -9.07
CA VAL A 958 22.21 -43.66 -9.44
C VAL A 958 23.59 -44.16 -8.99
N ASN A 959 24.48 -44.42 -9.93
CA ASN A 959 25.85 -44.90 -9.72
C ASN A 959 26.64 -44.85 -11.05
N GLU A 960 27.03 -43.65 -11.47
CA GLU A 960 27.76 -43.43 -12.71
C GLU A 960 28.83 -42.35 -12.57
N ASN A 961 29.94 -42.54 -13.27
CA ASN A 961 31.05 -41.61 -13.35
C ASN A 961 31.03 -40.91 -14.72
N TYR A 962 31.39 -39.63 -14.73
CA TYR A 962 31.46 -38.79 -15.94
C TYR A 962 32.85 -38.18 -16.13
N ARG A 963 33.20 -37.92 -17.39
CA ARG A 963 34.34 -37.09 -17.80
C ARG A 963 33.89 -36.06 -18.83
N LEU A 964 34.40 -34.84 -18.70
CA LEU A 964 34.23 -33.71 -19.62
C LEU A 964 35.58 -33.31 -20.22
N GLU A 965 35.66 -33.28 -21.54
CA GLU A 965 36.84 -32.92 -22.34
C GLU A 965 36.47 -31.79 -23.33
N LEU A 966 37.37 -30.83 -23.56
CA LEU A 966 37.24 -29.78 -24.59
C LEU A 966 38.47 -29.81 -25.48
N ASN A 967 38.30 -29.93 -26.80
CA ASN A 967 39.39 -30.02 -27.78
C ASN A 967 40.46 -31.07 -27.39
N GLY A 968 40.03 -32.20 -26.80
CA GLY A 968 40.89 -33.29 -26.31
C GLY A 968 41.55 -33.07 -24.94
N LYS A 969 41.43 -31.88 -24.34
CA LYS A 969 41.90 -31.57 -22.98
C LYS A 969 40.83 -31.95 -21.96
N ILE A 970 41.15 -32.81 -21.00
CA ILE A 970 40.25 -33.12 -19.88
C ILE A 970 40.05 -31.84 -19.05
N LEU A 971 38.80 -31.40 -18.91
CA LEU A 971 38.41 -30.30 -18.04
C LEU A 971 38.00 -30.79 -16.66
N LYS A 972 37.25 -31.90 -16.59
CA LYS A 972 36.76 -32.45 -15.31
C LYS A 972 36.39 -33.92 -15.36
N GLU A 973 36.37 -34.52 -14.18
CA GLU A 973 35.84 -35.85 -13.88
C GLU A 973 35.03 -35.81 -12.59
N GLY A 974 34.11 -36.74 -12.41
CA GLY A 974 33.36 -36.90 -11.17
C GLY A 974 32.39 -38.08 -11.20
N LYS A 975 31.54 -38.15 -10.18
CA LYS A 975 30.63 -39.28 -9.93
C LYS A 975 29.32 -38.83 -9.27
N PHE A 976 28.23 -39.50 -9.62
CA PHE A 976 26.97 -39.49 -8.87
C PHE A 976 26.71 -40.82 -8.15
N THR A 977 25.95 -40.75 -7.06
CA THR A 977 25.51 -41.85 -6.20
C THR A 977 24.01 -41.71 -5.88
N LYS A 978 23.42 -42.71 -5.21
CA LYS A 978 22.01 -42.70 -4.80
C LYS A 978 21.54 -41.41 -4.10
N ASP A 979 22.41 -40.76 -3.34
CA ASP A 979 22.09 -39.58 -2.55
C ASP A 979 22.18 -38.27 -3.38
N ASP A 980 22.66 -38.37 -4.62
CA ASP A 980 22.84 -37.27 -5.56
C ASP A 980 21.68 -37.13 -6.59
N LEU A 981 20.54 -37.81 -6.42
CA LEU A 981 19.44 -37.87 -7.41
C LEU A 981 18.96 -36.50 -7.94
N LEU A 982 18.92 -35.50 -7.06
CA LEU A 982 18.52 -34.11 -7.37
C LEU A 982 19.70 -33.16 -7.57
N LYS A 983 20.93 -33.68 -7.52
CA LYS A 983 22.15 -32.88 -7.65
C LYS A 983 22.45 -32.63 -9.11
N LEU A 984 22.39 -31.37 -9.48
CA LEU A 984 23.10 -30.89 -10.65
C LEU A 984 24.60 -30.84 -10.34
N GLN A 985 25.44 -31.26 -11.28
CA GLN A 985 26.83 -30.85 -11.31
C GLN A 985 27.04 -29.90 -12.48
N GLU A 986 27.23 -28.63 -12.19
CA GLU A 986 27.54 -27.60 -13.18
C GLU A 986 29.05 -27.39 -13.31
N TYR A 987 29.50 -27.08 -14.53
CA TYR A 987 30.85 -26.63 -14.85
C TYR A 987 30.80 -25.47 -15.85
N VAL A 988 31.25 -24.30 -15.40
CA VAL A 988 31.37 -23.09 -16.24
C VAL A 988 32.72 -23.11 -16.94
N ILE A 989 32.70 -23.02 -18.27
CA ILE A 989 33.87 -22.89 -19.16
C ILE A 989 33.88 -21.47 -19.71
N SER A 990 35.00 -20.74 -19.64
CA SER A 990 35.07 -19.37 -20.14
C SER A 990 34.87 -19.31 -21.65
N ILE A 991 34.22 -18.27 -22.19
CA ILE A 991 34.15 -18.07 -23.65
C ILE A 991 35.55 -17.99 -24.28
N SER A 992 36.54 -17.52 -23.52
CA SER A 992 37.96 -17.45 -23.90
C SER A 992 38.68 -18.81 -23.99
N ASP A 993 38.09 -19.90 -23.50
CA ASP A 993 38.66 -21.26 -23.63
C ASP A 993 38.26 -21.94 -24.96
N PHE A 994 37.34 -21.34 -25.72
CA PHE A 994 36.86 -21.80 -27.03
C PHE A 994 37.57 -21.12 -28.20
N ASN A 995 37.54 -21.77 -29.37
CA ASN A 995 38.08 -21.20 -30.60
C ASN A 995 37.13 -20.14 -31.18
N ILE A 996 37.28 -18.87 -30.75
CA ILE A 996 36.49 -17.73 -31.27
C ILE A 996 36.67 -17.63 -32.79
N GLY A 997 35.56 -17.59 -33.53
CA GLY A 997 35.57 -17.58 -35.00
C GLY A 997 35.85 -18.95 -35.66
N GLY A 998 35.76 -20.06 -34.93
CA GLY A 998 35.98 -21.42 -35.43
C GLY A 998 35.27 -22.51 -34.61
N GLU A 999 35.57 -23.77 -34.94
CA GLU A 999 34.97 -24.97 -34.33
C GLU A 999 35.67 -25.36 -33.03
N SER A 1000 34.91 -25.85 -32.05
CA SER A 1000 35.41 -26.45 -30.80
C SER A 1000 34.61 -27.71 -30.47
N ASN A 1001 35.28 -28.82 -30.13
CA ASN A 1001 34.64 -30.09 -29.82
C ASN A 1001 34.57 -30.31 -28.30
N LEU A 1002 33.36 -30.40 -27.76
CA LEU A 1002 33.10 -30.75 -26.37
C LEU A 1002 32.70 -32.23 -26.28
N ARG A 1003 33.37 -33.01 -25.45
CA ARG A 1003 33.21 -34.47 -25.38
C ARG A 1003 32.91 -34.94 -23.96
N ILE A 1004 31.90 -35.80 -23.85
CA ILE A 1004 31.32 -36.27 -22.59
C ILE A 1004 31.37 -37.79 -22.58
N THR A 1005 31.98 -38.40 -21.57
CA THR A 1005 32.10 -39.87 -21.43
C THR A 1005 31.44 -40.34 -20.14
N LYS A 1006 30.68 -41.44 -20.17
CA LYS A 1006 30.02 -42.07 -19.01
C LYS A 1006 30.59 -43.47 -18.73
N SER A 1007 30.62 -43.87 -17.46
CA SER A 1007 30.78 -45.27 -17.04
C SER A 1007 29.86 -45.60 -15.86
N GLY A 1008 29.39 -46.85 -15.74
CA GLY A 1008 28.46 -47.30 -14.69
C GLY A 1008 27.03 -47.58 -15.17
N GLU A 1009 26.19 -48.16 -14.30
CA GLU A 1009 24.86 -48.67 -14.65
C GLU A 1009 23.76 -47.61 -14.78
N GLY A 1010 23.90 -46.44 -14.14
CA GLY A 1010 22.89 -45.38 -14.19
C GLY A 1010 22.93 -44.55 -15.48
N ASN A 1011 22.07 -43.53 -15.56
CA ASN A 1011 22.01 -42.62 -16.71
C ASN A 1011 22.84 -41.37 -16.44
N LEU A 1012 23.51 -40.84 -17.47
CA LEU A 1012 24.07 -39.49 -17.43
C LEU A 1012 23.34 -38.65 -18.47
N TYR A 1013 22.61 -37.65 -17.99
CA TYR A 1013 22.07 -36.59 -18.82
C TYR A 1013 23.01 -35.38 -18.76
N TYR A 1014 23.07 -34.63 -19.84
CA TYR A 1014 23.83 -33.40 -19.93
C TYR A 1014 23.01 -32.31 -20.59
N ASN A 1015 23.28 -31.07 -20.20
CA ASN A 1015 22.79 -29.86 -20.85
C ASN A 1015 23.97 -28.90 -20.98
N ILE A 1016 24.05 -28.21 -22.11
CA ILE A 1016 25.06 -27.19 -22.39
C ILE A 1016 24.28 -25.91 -22.71
N ASN A 1017 24.50 -24.87 -21.90
CA ASN A 1017 23.98 -23.52 -22.13
C ASN A 1017 25.18 -22.61 -22.41
N LEU A 1018 25.34 -22.26 -23.68
CA LEU A 1018 26.37 -21.35 -24.18
C LEU A 1018 25.79 -19.95 -24.27
N LYS A 1019 26.31 -19.03 -23.45
CA LYS A 1019 25.90 -17.63 -23.39
C LYS A 1019 27.07 -16.72 -23.72
N TYR A 1020 26.96 -15.95 -24.78
CA TYR A 1020 27.97 -14.96 -25.20
C TYR A 1020 27.32 -13.63 -25.52
N TYR A 1021 28.09 -12.55 -25.50
CA TYR A 1021 27.56 -11.19 -25.61
C TYR A 1021 28.13 -10.46 -26.83
N LEU A 1022 27.24 -9.76 -27.55
CA LEU A 1022 27.63 -8.87 -28.65
C LEU A 1022 27.95 -7.47 -28.11
N PRO A 1023 28.97 -6.76 -28.62
CA PRO A 1023 29.27 -5.39 -28.20
C PRO A 1023 28.09 -4.43 -28.43
N PHE A 1024 27.67 -3.70 -27.39
CA PHE A 1024 26.44 -2.89 -27.38
C PHE A 1024 26.45 -1.66 -28.32
N THR A 1025 27.60 -1.30 -28.90
CA THR A 1025 27.72 -0.09 -29.74
C THR A 1025 26.89 -0.21 -31.04
N GLU A 1026 25.81 0.58 -31.12
CA GLU A 1026 24.88 0.72 -32.25
C GLU A 1026 23.84 -0.42 -32.41
N ILE A 1027 23.04 -0.69 -31.37
CA ILE A 1027 21.76 -1.41 -31.53
C ILE A 1027 20.83 -0.59 -32.43
N LYS A 1028 20.53 -1.14 -33.61
CA LYS A 1028 19.57 -0.61 -34.58
C LYS A 1028 18.13 -0.99 -34.19
N PRO A 1029 17.10 -0.25 -34.64
CA PRO A 1029 15.71 -0.61 -34.39
C PRO A 1029 15.36 -2.01 -34.92
N LEU A 1030 14.50 -2.72 -34.20
CA LEU A 1030 13.96 -4.03 -34.58
C LEU A 1030 12.43 -3.97 -34.66
N GLU A 1031 11.88 -4.48 -35.76
CA GLU A 1031 10.45 -4.75 -35.93
C GLU A 1031 10.23 -6.27 -35.97
N GLN A 1032 9.52 -6.81 -34.98
CA GLN A 1032 9.17 -8.24 -34.91
C GLN A 1032 7.67 -8.41 -34.58
N GLY A 1033 6.82 -7.74 -35.36
CA GLY A 1033 5.36 -7.73 -35.16
C GLY A 1033 4.83 -6.56 -34.32
N MET A 1034 5.72 -5.70 -33.80
CA MET A 1034 5.44 -4.33 -33.34
C MET A 1034 6.62 -3.41 -33.72
N VAL A 1035 6.38 -2.09 -33.82
CA VAL A 1035 7.42 -1.06 -33.98
C VAL A 1035 7.41 -0.14 -32.77
N VAL A 1036 8.61 0.25 -32.30
CA VAL A 1036 8.78 1.20 -31.19
C VAL A 1036 9.70 2.35 -31.63
N VAL A 1037 9.21 3.58 -31.50
CA VAL A 1037 10.01 4.80 -31.65
C VAL A 1037 10.01 5.55 -30.33
N ARG A 1038 11.17 6.06 -29.92
CA ARG A 1038 11.33 6.91 -28.72
C ARG A 1038 11.94 8.25 -29.13
N GLU A 1039 11.32 9.33 -28.67
CA GLU A 1039 11.76 10.71 -28.90
C GLU A 1039 11.79 11.47 -27.58
N PHE A 1040 12.80 12.32 -27.34
CA PHE A 1040 12.71 13.34 -26.30
C PHE A 1040 12.05 14.58 -26.87
N VAL A 1041 11.10 15.19 -26.15
CA VAL A 1041 10.36 16.38 -26.63
C VAL A 1041 10.21 17.46 -25.56
N ASP A 1042 10.05 18.72 -26.00
CA ASP A 1042 9.66 19.84 -25.13
C ASP A 1042 8.16 19.79 -24.76
N SER A 1043 7.69 20.70 -23.90
CA SER A 1043 6.27 20.77 -23.49
C SER A 1043 5.30 21.11 -24.63
N LYS A 1044 5.81 21.44 -25.82
CA LYS A 1044 5.04 21.74 -27.04
C LYS A 1044 5.12 20.62 -28.08
N GLY A 1045 5.82 19.52 -27.78
CA GLY A 1045 5.99 18.36 -28.66
C GLY A 1045 7.08 18.49 -29.73
N HIS A 1046 7.94 19.52 -29.67
CA HIS A 1046 9.11 19.62 -30.53
C HIS A 1046 10.18 18.61 -30.09
N ILE A 1047 10.76 17.87 -31.05
CA ILE A 1047 11.82 16.90 -30.79
C ILE A 1047 13.10 17.62 -30.35
N LEU A 1048 13.67 17.16 -29.24
CA LEU A 1048 14.94 17.60 -28.68
C LEU A 1048 16.09 16.73 -29.24
N PRO A 1049 17.33 17.26 -29.31
CA PRO A 1049 18.49 16.44 -29.66
C PRO A 1049 18.69 15.28 -28.66
N ILE A 1050 18.66 14.05 -29.17
CA ILE A 1050 18.77 12.82 -28.37
C ILE A 1050 20.11 12.67 -27.63
N ASP A 1051 21.14 13.41 -28.07
CA ASP A 1051 22.50 13.38 -27.55
C ASP A 1051 22.74 14.31 -26.35
N THR A 1052 21.87 15.32 -26.13
CA THR A 1052 22.15 16.44 -25.20
C THR A 1052 20.92 16.85 -24.40
N ILE A 1053 21.02 16.78 -23.06
CA ILE A 1053 20.09 17.42 -22.11
C ILE A 1053 20.92 18.19 -21.04
N ASN A 1054 20.37 19.23 -20.39
CA ASN A 1054 21.09 20.05 -19.41
C ASN A 1054 20.77 19.65 -17.95
N GLU A 1055 21.70 19.77 -17.00
CA GLU A 1055 21.45 19.44 -15.58
C GLU A 1055 20.23 20.20 -15.00
N ASN A 1056 19.35 19.49 -14.30
CA ASN A 1056 18.11 19.97 -13.69
C ASN A 1056 17.03 20.45 -14.68
N SER A 1057 17.18 20.19 -15.99
CA SER A 1057 16.10 20.40 -16.96
C SER A 1057 15.13 19.20 -17.01
N GLU A 1058 13.86 19.49 -17.29
CA GLU A 1058 12.82 18.49 -17.54
C GLU A 1058 12.55 18.37 -19.03
N SER A 1059 12.26 17.16 -19.49
CA SER A 1059 11.79 16.87 -20.83
C SER A 1059 10.73 15.78 -20.78
N TRP A 1060 10.00 15.59 -21.87
CA TRP A 1060 9.08 14.50 -22.05
C TRP A 1060 9.75 13.43 -22.88
N VAL A 1061 9.58 12.16 -22.52
CA VAL A 1061 9.80 11.06 -23.45
C VAL A 1061 8.47 10.78 -24.13
N ARG A 1062 8.46 10.80 -25.46
CA ARG A 1062 7.38 10.30 -26.31
C ARG A 1062 7.75 8.92 -26.82
N LEU A 1063 6.87 7.96 -26.56
CA LEU A 1063 6.89 6.62 -27.14
C LEU A 1063 5.79 6.53 -28.19
N ILE A 1064 6.16 6.10 -29.40
CA ILE A 1064 5.21 5.81 -30.49
C ILE A 1064 5.27 4.30 -30.73
N ILE A 1065 4.15 3.62 -30.50
CA ILE A 1065 4.02 2.18 -30.67
C ILE A 1065 3.13 1.90 -31.88
N VAL A 1066 3.60 1.08 -32.81
CA VAL A 1066 2.77 0.59 -33.94
C VAL A 1066 2.49 -0.89 -33.72
N ALA A 1067 1.20 -1.23 -33.68
CA ALA A 1067 0.70 -2.60 -33.65
C ALA A 1067 0.00 -2.89 -35.00
N PRO A 1068 0.61 -3.64 -35.93
CA PRO A 1068 0.02 -3.91 -37.25
C PRO A 1068 -1.27 -4.74 -37.20
N GLU A 1069 -1.46 -5.50 -36.12
CA GLU A 1069 -2.66 -6.29 -35.82
C GLU A 1069 -2.95 -6.14 -34.31
N GLU A 1070 -4.01 -6.79 -33.81
CA GLU A 1070 -4.27 -6.79 -32.35
C GLU A 1070 -3.21 -7.55 -31.54
N ARG A 1071 -2.98 -7.09 -30.30
CA ARG A 1071 -1.98 -7.61 -29.36
C ARG A 1071 -2.61 -7.73 -27.97
N HIS A 1072 -2.11 -8.69 -27.19
CA HIS A 1072 -2.57 -8.98 -25.83
C HIS A 1072 -1.41 -9.01 -24.84
N PHE A 1073 -1.63 -8.49 -23.64
CA PHE A 1073 -0.64 -8.43 -22.56
C PHE A 1073 0.68 -7.78 -23.01
N VAL A 1074 0.58 -6.63 -23.68
CA VAL A 1074 1.74 -5.84 -24.13
C VAL A 1074 2.40 -5.19 -22.92
N VAL A 1075 3.70 -5.40 -22.79
CA VAL A 1075 4.59 -4.64 -21.91
C VAL A 1075 5.38 -3.68 -22.78
N ILE A 1076 5.57 -2.45 -22.31
CA ILE A 1076 6.57 -1.53 -22.84
C ILE A 1076 7.55 -1.24 -21.71
N GLU A 1077 8.83 -1.51 -21.93
CA GLU A 1077 9.92 -1.12 -21.04
C GLU A 1077 10.74 -0.02 -21.71
N ASP A 1078 10.76 1.16 -21.10
CA ASP A 1078 11.62 2.27 -21.52
C ASP A 1078 12.72 2.47 -20.47
N ILE A 1079 13.86 1.83 -20.73
CA ILE A 1079 15.04 1.85 -19.87
C ILE A 1079 15.75 3.21 -20.02
N LEU A 1080 15.95 3.89 -18.91
CA LEU A 1080 16.51 5.24 -18.89
C LEU A 1080 18.06 5.22 -18.91
N PRO A 1081 18.69 6.24 -19.52
CA PRO A 1081 20.08 6.59 -19.20
C PRO A 1081 20.22 6.96 -17.73
N ALA A 1082 21.29 6.54 -17.06
CA ALA A 1082 21.47 6.75 -15.62
C ALA A 1082 21.60 8.23 -15.17
N GLY A 1083 21.79 9.16 -16.11
CA GLY A 1083 21.71 10.60 -15.87
C GLY A 1083 20.28 11.17 -15.79
N LEU A 1084 19.25 10.37 -16.10
CA LEU A 1084 17.84 10.75 -16.05
C LEU A 1084 17.10 10.03 -14.92
N GLU A 1085 16.18 10.74 -14.25
CA GLU A 1085 15.20 10.16 -13.31
C GLU A 1085 13.77 10.33 -13.89
N SER A 1086 12.92 9.32 -13.71
CA SER A 1086 11.50 9.36 -14.08
C SER A 1086 10.72 10.27 -13.11
N VAL A 1087 9.78 11.06 -13.62
CA VAL A 1087 9.03 12.04 -12.82
C VAL A 1087 7.63 11.50 -12.52
N ASN A 1088 7.48 10.86 -11.37
CA ASN A 1088 6.20 10.29 -10.93
C ASN A 1088 5.19 11.37 -10.55
N GLU A 1089 4.26 11.68 -11.48
CA GLU A 1089 3.24 12.74 -11.33
C GLU A 1089 2.17 12.45 -10.26
N SER A 1090 2.15 11.28 -9.62
CA SER A 1090 1.23 10.98 -8.52
C SER A 1090 1.59 11.66 -7.18
N LEU A 1091 2.80 12.22 -7.08
CA LEU A 1091 3.36 12.77 -5.84
C LEU A 1091 3.14 14.29 -5.71
N LYS A 1092 2.59 14.73 -4.57
CA LYS A 1092 2.03 16.07 -4.35
C LYS A 1092 2.98 17.22 -4.70
N ASN A 1093 4.23 17.14 -4.27
CA ASN A 1093 5.21 18.22 -4.42
C ASN A 1093 6.14 18.06 -5.63
N VAL A 1094 5.86 17.10 -6.52
CA VAL A 1094 6.62 16.90 -7.77
C VAL A 1094 6.13 17.84 -8.88
N SER A 1095 4.85 18.24 -8.87
CA SER A 1095 4.26 19.12 -9.89
C SER A 1095 3.83 20.49 -9.36
N VAL A 1096 4.73 21.48 -9.44
CA VAL A 1096 4.35 22.91 -9.53
C VAL A 1096 4.65 23.48 -10.93
N LEU A 1097 5.39 22.74 -11.77
CA LEU A 1097 5.40 22.92 -13.22
C LEU A 1097 4.19 22.20 -13.84
N ASN A 1098 3.00 22.64 -13.43
CA ASN A 1098 1.73 22.37 -14.09
C ASN A 1098 1.60 23.34 -15.28
N LYS A 1099 2.45 23.16 -16.29
CA LYS A 1099 2.49 23.95 -17.52
C LYS A 1099 2.62 23.02 -18.71
N GLU A 1100 1.46 22.75 -19.34
CA GLU A 1100 1.31 22.14 -20.67
C GLU A 1100 1.97 20.75 -20.82
N ARG A 1101 1.14 19.70 -20.85
CA ARG A 1101 1.55 18.43 -21.48
C ARG A 1101 1.66 18.67 -23.00
N PRO A 1102 2.55 17.97 -23.72
CA PRO A 1102 2.49 17.90 -25.17
C PRO A 1102 1.10 17.45 -25.61
N ILE A 1103 0.47 18.19 -26.53
CA ILE A 1103 -0.87 17.85 -27.03
C ILE A 1103 -0.73 16.63 -27.95
N LEU A 1104 -1.14 15.46 -27.45
CA LEU A 1104 -1.22 14.23 -28.22
C LEU A 1104 -2.21 14.42 -29.37
N LYS A 1105 -1.91 13.89 -30.56
CA LYS A 1105 -2.70 14.20 -31.77
C LYS A 1105 -4.15 13.68 -31.73
N GLU A 1106 -4.44 12.68 -30.90
CA GLU A 1106 -5.79 12.11 -30.73
C GLU A 1106 -6.07 11.73 -29.26
N GLU A 1107 -6.43 12.72 -28.43
CA GLU A 1107 -6.72 12.50 -26.99
C GLU A 1107 -7.89 11.53 -26.69
N GLY A 1108 -8.71 11.19 -27.69
CA GLY A 1108 -10.01 10.53 -27.49
C GLY A 1108 -9.99 9.05 -27.07
N ASN A 1109 -8.95 8.29 -27.43
CA ASN A 1109 -8.90 6.83 -27.17
C ASN A 1109 -7.51 6.28 -26.83
N GLN A 1110 -6.41 6.88 -27.31
CA GLN A 1110 -5.11 6.19 -27.34
C GLN A 1110 -4.48 5.93 -25.96
N LEU A 1111 -4.81 6.75 -24.95
CA LEU A 1111 -4.33 6.59 -23.57
C LEU A 1111 -5.07 5.51 -22.77
N LEU A 1112 -6.23 5.01 -23.22
CA LEU A 1112 -7.11 4.11 -22.46
C LEU A 1112 -6.53 2.70 -22.27
N TYR A 1113 -5.60 2.28 -23.12
CA TYR A 1113 -5.10 0.90 -23.11
C TYR A 1113 -3.96 0.66 -22.09
N PHE A 1114 -3.31 1.72 -21.61
CA PHE A 1114 -2.14 1.65 -20.73
C PHE A 1114 -2.49 2.16 -19.31
N GLU A 1115 -3.39 1.45 -18.64
CA GLU A 1115 -3.95 1.86 -17.34
C GLU A 1115 -2.94 1.69 -16.20
N HIS A 1116 -2.19 0.58 -16.16
CA HIS A 1116 -1.12 0.36 -15.18
C HIS A 1116 0.24 0.87 -15.68
N LYS A 1117 0.96 1.58 -14.80
CA LYS A 1117 2.25 2.24 -15.08
C LYS A 1117 3.15 2.19 -13.86
N GLU A 1118 4.40 1.82 -14.07
CA GLU A 1118 5.41 1.74 -13.00
C GLU A 1118 6.60 2.66 -13.32
N TYR A 1119 6.91 3.55 -12.38
CA TYR A 1119 8.08 4.43 -12.43
C TYR A 1119 9.16 3.84 -11.51
N HIS A 1120 10.14 3.15 -12.12
CA HIS A 1120 11.29 2.59 -11.41
C HIS A 1120 12.47 3.56 -11.46
N ASP A 1121 13.48 3.30 -10.62
CA ASP A 1121 14.74 4.05 -10.61
C ASP A 1121 15.54 3.88 -11.92
N ASP A 1122 15.33 2.79 -12.71
CA ASP A 1122 16.06 2.48 -13.94
C ASP A 1122 15.24 2.44 -15.24
N ARG A 1123 13.90 2.48 -15.16
CA ARG A 1123 12.99 2.42 -16.32
C ARG A 1123 11.61 2.97 -16.01
N THR A 1124 10.85 3.26 -17.06
CA THR A 1124 9.38 3.37 -16.97
C THR A 1124 8.75 2.17 -17.67
N THR A 1125 7.85 1.47 -16.97
CA THR A 1125 7.13 0.31 -17.52
C THR A 1125 5.65 0.64 -17.70
N LEU A 1126 5.07 0.23 -18.83
CA LEU A 1126 3.65 0.42 -19.19
C LEU A 1126 3.02 -0.92 -19.57
N PHE A 1127 1.77 -1.17 -19.15
CA PHE A 1127 1.09 -2.44 -19.39
C PHE A 1127 -0.28 -2.26 -20.06
N ALA A 1128 -0.55 -3.06 -21.10
CA ALA A 1128 -1.86 -3.12 -21.76
C ALA A 1128 -2.36 -4.57 -21.89
N ASN A 1129 -3.51 -4.90 -21.28
CA ASN A 1129 -4.15 -6.22 -21.43
C ASN A 1129 -4.54 -6.50 -22.89
N TYR A 1130 -4.98 -5.47 -23.60
CA TYR A 1130 -5.38 -5.51 -25.00
C TYR A 1130 -4.94 -4.22 -25.68
N LEU A 1131 -4.44 -4.34 -26.90
CA LEU A 1131 -4.04 -3.23 -27.75
C LEU A 1131 -4.49 -3.57 -29.19
N PRO A 1132 -5.54 -2.93 -29.74
CA PRO A 1132 -6.00 -3.22 -31.09
C PRO A 1132 -4.97 -2.79 -32.16
N ALA A 1133 -5.20 -3.16 -33.42
CA ALA A 1133 -4.36 -2.71 -34.53
C ALA A 1133 -4.39 -1.17 -34.64
N GLY A 1134 -3.23 -0.52 -34.66
CA GLY A 1134 -3.15 0.95 -34.66
C GLY A 1134 -1.77 1.53 -34.34
N VAL A 1135 -1.76 2.86 -34.15
CA VAL A 1135 -0.59 3.65 -33.71
C VAL A 1135 -0.97 4.35 -32.40
N TYR A 1136 -0.08 4.31 -31.42
CA TYR A 1136 -0.32 4.82 -30.06
C TYR A 1136 0.79 5.80 -29.66
N GLU A 1137 0.42 7.05 -29.37
CA GLU A 1137 1.33 8.07 -28.82
C GLU A 1137 1.19 8.12 -27.28
N ILE A 1138 2.26 7.82 -26.56
CA ILE A 1138 2.32 7.88 -25.09
C ILE A 1138 3.44 8.85 -24.69
N SER A 1139 3.21 9.69 -23.69
CA SER A 1139 4.26 10.54 -23.13
C SER A 1139 4.34 10.48 -21.60
N TYR A 1140 5.55 10.53 -21.06
CA TYR A 1140 5.82 10.68 -19.63
C TYR A 1140 7.02 11.63 -19.41
N ARG A 1141 7.21 12.12 -18.18
CA ARG A 1141 8.26 13.10 -17.85
C ARG A 1141 9.53 12.43 -17.34
N VAL A 1142 10.66 12.98 -17.76
CA VAL A 1142 12.00 12.67 -17.24
C VAL A 1142 12.71 13.97 -16.88
N ARG A 1143 13.64 13.88 -15.93
CA ARG A 1143 14.50 14.99 -15.52
C ARG A 1143 15.95 14.56 -15.57
N ALA A 1144 16.81 15.36 -16.19
CA ALA A 1144 18.25 15.15 -16.13
C ALA A 1144 18.78 15.61 -14.77
N THR A 1145 19.40 14.72 -14.01
CA THR A 1145 19.87 15.01 -12.64
C THR A 1145 21.38 15.02 -12.52
N THR A 1146 22.10 13.99 -12.96
CA THR A 1146 23.56 13.92 -12.83
C THR A 1146 24.24 14.25 -14.16
N PRO A 1147 25.20 15.20 -14.22
CA PRO A 1147 25.99 15.46 -15.42
C PRO A 1147 26.96 14.33 -15.73
N GLY A 1148 27.11 14.02 -17.03
CA GLY A 1148 27.92 12.89 -17.48
C GLY A 1148 27.57 12.46 -18.90
N ARG A 1149 28.16 11.35 -19.33
CA ARG A 1149 27.86 10.66 -20.59
C ARG A 1149 27.42 9.24 -20.26
N TYR A 1150 26.21 8.89 -20.70
CA TYR A 1150 25.49 7.71 -20.29
C TYR A 1150 25.07 6.87 -21.49
N HIS A 1151 25.06 5.55 -21.35
CA HIS A 1151 24.41 4.68 -22.30
C HIS A 1151 22.92 5.02 -22.39
N HIS A 1152 22.36 4.87 -23.58
CA HIS A 1152 20.93 5.03 -23.86
C HIS A 1152 20.38 3.70 -24.38
N PRO A 1153 19.95 2.78 -23.49
CA PRO A 1153 19.38 1.50 -23.89
C PRO A 1153 18.07 1.69 -24.67
N PRO A 1154 17.78 0.89 -25.69
CA PRO A 1154 16.56 1.05 -26.49
C PRO A 1154 15.30 0.83 -25.64
N ALA A 1155 14.25 1.60 -25.90
CA ALA A 1155 12.91 1.26 -25.43
C ALA A 1155 12.36 0.09 -26.25
N GLN A 1156 11.74 -0.89 -25.57
CA GLN A 1156 11.23 -2.14 -26.15
C GLN A 1156 9.75 -2.32 -25.81
N ALA A 1157 9.00 -2.91 -26.73
CA ALA A 1157 7.65 -3.41 -26.50
C ALA A 1157 7.57 -4.89 -26.88
N TYR A 1158 6.87 -5.70 -26.10
CA TYR A 1158 6.70 -7.13 -26.34
C TYR A 1158 5.41 -7.66 -25.73
N GLN A 1159 4.86 -8.76 -26.24
CA GLN A 1159 3.77 -9.46 -25.56
C GLN A 1159 4.33 -10.35 -24.44
N MET A 1160 3.89 -10.15 -23.20
CA MET A 1160 4.38 -10.85 -22.00
C MET A 1160 4.36 -12.39 -22.12
N TYR A 1161 3.40 -12.92 -22.87
CA TYR A 1161 3.19 -14.36 -23.04
C TYR A 1161 3.45 -14.86 -24.48
N ILE A 1162 3.89 -13.98 -25.38
CA ILE A 1162 4.34 -14.30 -26.74
C ILE A 1162 5.52 -13.34 -27.08
N PRO A 1163 6.69 -13.46 -26.41
CA PRO A 1163 7.78 -12.49 -26.55
C PRO A 1163 8.37 -12.42 -27.97
N ASP A 1164 8.16 -13.47 -28.77
CA ASP A 1164 8.42 -13.50 -30.22
C ASP A 1164 7.66 -12.41 -31.00
N VAL A 1165 6.61 -11.81 -30.41
CA VAL A 1165 5.94 -10.61 -30.93
C VAL A 1165 6.42 -9.40 -30.14
N SER A 1166 7.37 -8.67 -30.73
CA SER A 1166 8.06 -7.55 -30.09
C SER A 1166 8.59 -6.51 -31.09
N GLY A 1167 9.22 -5.47 -30.56
CA GLY A 1167 10.00 -4.49 -31.31
C GLY A 1167 10.75 -3.57 -30.37
N HIS A 1168 11.83 -2.96 -30.85
CA HIS A 1168 12.56 -1.97 -30.07
C HIS A 1168 13.10 -0.82 -30.92
N SER A 1169 13.28 0.32 -30.27
CA SER A 1169 13.91 1.52 -30.83
C SER A 1169 15.43 1.36 -30.98
N GLU A 1170 16.13 2.42 -31.39
CA GLU A 1170 17.59 2.46 -31.42
C GLU A 1170 18.20 2.69 -30.03
N GLY A 1171 19.41 2.15 -29.83
CA GLY A 1171 20.26 2.42 -28.68
C GLY A 1171 21.39 3.40 -29.02
N GLY A 1172 21.92 4.11 -28.02
CA GLY A 1172 22.96 5.12 -28.26
C GLY A 1172 23.63 5.66 -27.00
N TRP A 1173 23.93 6.96 -27.01
CA TRP A 1173 24.55 7.70 -25.91
C TRP A 1173 23.81 9.01 -25.64
N LEU A 1174 23.60 9.35 -24.36
CA LEU A 1174 23.09 10.65 -23.91
C LEU A 1174 24.17 11.38 -23.10
N VAL A 1175 24.35 12.68 -23.35
CA VAL A 1175 25.15 13.59 -22.53
C VAL A 1175 24.23 14.48 -21.69
N VAL A 1176 24.42 14.46 -20.37
CA VAL A 1176 23.87 15.47 -19.46
C VAL A 1176 24.96 16.51 -19.18
N LYS A 1177 24.69 17.77 -19.52
CA LYS A 1177 25.64 18.89 -19.44
C LYS A 1177 25.64 19.58 -18.08
#